data_AF-A0A1G8I1J0-F1
#
_entry.id   AF-A0A1G8I1J0-F1
#
_cell.length_a   1.000
_cell.length_b   1.000
_cell.length_c   1.000
_cell.angle_alpha   90.00
_cell.angle_beta   90.00
_cell.angle_gamma   90.00
#
_symmetry.space_group_name_H-M   'P 1'
#
loop_
_entity.id
_entity.type
_entity.pdbx_description
1 polymer ?
#
loop_
_entity_poly.entity_id
_entity_poly.type
_entity_poly.pdbx_seq_one_letter_code
_entity_poly.pdbx_strand_id
1 'polypeptide(L)'
;MEFIPGSTLTEFGIKGTNYCGPGYSDGKFGGDVDKNGTATNAVDNVCKIHDDGYTNAEKSATPAADRLAADSKLLNDIRDLVRGGTLSQSESEIAAAMLAAFMYKRRYYDVPTSVAEDAKGLLKDILDSLGINDKNPLGVGFSPSSLLRYRDVVGETNITYGRSRTAIPIPPRRDPLVLDLDSDGIETLGIDAANPILFDHADNGVRIATGWLKSDDAFLVADRDQDGTIDSGAELFSDSTPLDAGGIAADGFAALAQEDSNHDGVVDANDADWANLRLWRDLNQDGIAQADELFTLANEHISALRLARSAQNTTQANGNRIADTGVYVRDDASIGTMGDIDLVTNPFVSRFTDPIVLTDAARDLADMQGAGMVRSLREAASLYDALVAEIQSLDGTTRMEMLDRLDTLLADWAGTSTQRTSTDAAAAKGYRLVYLPPGMSIADYWATRRLDDNTIATALVANNPSEYARLQTLKTQQETLSARIGILERFNAQAFVTVGDTGVTTGQGTVITALAAAQTGGPATDERDAFVSLNTAQTPLLDQAYTALKQSAYNALAPQTRLKPYFDGIGLTIDENGFRLDYSEMDAVLDAVYAGNKAKGITDCLDLKRYAGDIDESYLGLMEGKVTGWIERAVRSGEVGAINAALTQAYSSLGMTALTAYGGSSGNDYMTIGTTRSFVLGLEGNDTIDATVGGDTIDGGGGDDLIMYGTGGRDNTVCGGDGDDYIQPHYANNYFNYTNYISGGKGDDFLIGDQSNNVYYFNLGDGNDTVLCFGKSGEIVFGEGIAPGDVSISASTRGAIILRITDPTTPSSRDTITIDGWYYAHMQHLKVKFVDGTIWSPDYLTTCSLIGTCGNDQLFLWYGQHFVDGGDGDDQITSNSCDALIYGGNGNDTIYGGDSTVFGGAGDDTIDNTAGGVVYGDDGNDTITFSSRANSSIEGGNGNDLIQMGHRYWSTGQFSNTLNGGAGNDRIKSGASADTYLFNRGDGNDIINDYGANDCDALSYYGASDYGAPGADQIVFSPDIAPEQLWFRHVGNNLEIDVIGTADSVTVENWYAGSTYHIEQFKTADGKVLVDTQVDLLIQAMASFNPPPAGQTVLPPNYQEALIPVLAANWK
;
A
#
# COMPACT_ATOMS: atom_id res chain seq x y z
N MET A 1 -2.76 7.37 5.37
CA MET A 1 -2.49 6.26 4.42
C MET A 1 -1.00 6.17 4.19
N GLU A 2 -0.34 5.18 4.77
CA GLU A 2 0.96 4.71 4.30
C GLU A 2 0.73 3.93 2.99
N PHE A 3 1.44 4.31 1.93
CA PHE A 3 1.58 3.45 0.77
C PHE A 3 2.86 2.63 0.95
N ILE A 4 2.70 1.32 1.14
CA ILE A 4 3.60 0.21 0.79
C ILE A 4 5.11 0.59 0.62
N PRO A 5 6.02 0.21 1.54
CA PRO A 5 7.44 0.12 1.20
C PRO A 5 7.62 -1.10 0.29
N GLY A 6 7.42 -0.90 -1.01
CA GLY A 6 7.28 -1.97 -1.99
C GLY A 6 6.58 -1.53 -3.29
N SER A 7 5.87 -0.41 -3.30
CA SER A 7 5.46 0.26 -4.54
C SER A 7 6.47 1.38 -4.85
N THR A 8 7.52 1.06 -5.61
CA THR A 8 8.23 2.14 -6.32
C THR A 8 7.29 2.72 -7.37
N LEU A 9 7.47 3.99 -7.70
CA LEU A 9 6.71 4.86 -8.60
C LEU A 9 6.45 4.35 -10.05
N THR A 10 6.61 3.06 -10.31
CA THR A 10 6.58 2.40 -11.62
C THR A 10 5.24 1.74 -11.98
N GLU A 11 4.35 1.44 -11.03
CA GLU A 11 2.95 1.04 -11.36
C GLU A 11 2.12 2.19 -11.97
N PHE A 12 2.60 3.44 -11.87
CA PHE A 12 2.01 4.64 -12.49
C PHE A 12 2.92 5.32 -13.53
N GLY A 13 3.92 4.64 -14.08
CA GLY A 13 4.54 5.05 -15.35
C GLY A 13 5.12 6.46 -15.39
N ILE A 14 5.87 6.86 -14.37
CA ILE A 14 6.57 8.17 -14.35
C ILE A 14 7.89 8.07 -15.14
N LYS A 15 7.77 7.72 -16.41
CA LYS A 15 8.75 8.06 -17.45
C LYS A 15 8.00 8.42 -18.73
N GLY A 16 7.29 9.54 -18.65
CA GLY A 16 6.41 10.06 -19.67
C GLY A 16 5.55 11.18 -19.08
N THR A 17 5.16 12.14 -19.90
CA THR A 17 4.54 13.41 -19.51
C THR A 17 3.09 13.33 -19.03
N ASN A 18 2.55 12.13 -18.77
CA ASN A 18 1.13 11.92 -18.51
C ASN A 18 0.89 11.53 -17.05
N TYR A 19 -0.20 12.03 -16.44
CA TYR A 19 -0.58 11.76 -15.04
C TYR A 19 -1.43 10.49 -14.89
N CYS A 20 -1.67 9.76 -15.98
CA CYS A 20 -2.60 8.63 -16.10
C CYS A 20 -1.93 7.24 -16.25
N GLY A 21 -0.66 7.07 -15.84
CA GLY A 21 0.03 5.77 -15.89
C GLY A 21 0.53 5.35 -17.28
N PRO A 22 1.36 4.29 -17.39
CA PRO A 22 1.97 3.87 -18.65
C PRO A 22 0.98 3.00 -19.43
N GLY A 23 0.26 3.59 -20.37
CA GLY A 23 -0.70 2.80 -21.18
C GLY A 23 -1.39 3.50 -22.36
N TYR A 24 -1.07 4.76 -22.67
CA TYR A 24 -1.68 5.48 -23.80
C TYR A 24 -0.82 5.57 -25.06
N SER A 25 0.23 4.74 -25.20
CA SER A 25 0.95 4.57 -26.46
C SER A 25 0.46 3.40 -27.33
N ASP A 26 -0.49 2.57 -26.86
CA ASP A 26 -1.14 1.52 -27.66
C ASP A 26 -2.58 1.16 -27.20
N GLY A 27 -3.24 2.07 -26.46
CA GLY A 27 -4.68 1.99 -26.19
C GLY A 27 -5.17 0.83 -25.30
N LYS A 28 -4.45 0.48 -24.22
CA LYS A 28 -4.95 -0.48 -23.22
C LYS A 28 -4.50 -0.13 -21.80
N PHE A 29 -5.46 0.09 -20.92
CA PHE A 29 -5.37 -0.25 -19.50
C PHE A 29 -6.30 -1.46 -19.25
N GLY A 30 -5.98 -2.26 -18.23
CA GLY A 30 -6.54 -3.58 -17.97
C GLY A 30 -8.03 -3.77 -18.29
N GLY A 31 -8.30 -4.77 -19.14
CA GLY A 31 -9.53 -5.54 -19.20
C GLY A 31 -10.87 -4.81 -19.03
N ASP A 32 -11.19 -3.81 -19.85
CA ASP A 32 -12.56 -3.56 -20.35
C ASP A 32 -12.53 -2.35 -21.30
N VAL A 33 -12.37 -2.61 -22.60
CA VAL A 33 -12.77 -1.70 -23.68
C VAL A 33 -13.36 -2.54 -24.81
N ASP A 34 -14.55 -2.19 -25.28
CA ASP A 34 -15.10 -2.84 -26.46
C ASP A 34 -14.31 -2.47 -27.72
N LYS A 35 -14.44 -3.28 -28.78
CA LYS A 35 -13.61 -3.24 -30.00
C LYS A 35 -13.68 -1.94 -30.83
N ASN A 36 -14.28 -0.86 -30.32
CA ASN A 36 -14.58 0.36 -31.07
C ASN A 36 -13.88 1.64 -30.55
N GLY A 37 -13.04 1.58 -29.50
CA GLY A 37 -12.19 2.72 -29.10
C GLY A 37 -12.91 3.86 -28.37
N THR A 38 -14.05 3.58 -27.74
CA THR A 38 -14.74 4.48 -26.81
C THR A 38 -14.32 4.18 -25.36
N ALA A 39 -13.93 5.22 -24.60
CA ALA A 39 -13.53 5.10 -23.20
C ALA A 39 -14.66 4.47 -22.36
N THR A 40 -14.30 3.56 -21.46
CA THR A 40 -15.24 2.70 -20.74
C THR A 40 -15.79 3.28 -19.45
N ASN A 41 -15.20 4.37 -18.94
CA ASN A 41 -15.75 5.12 -17.82
C ASN A 41 -15.45 6.63 -17.92
N ALA A 42 -16.02 7.42 -17.00
CA ALA A 42 -15.97 8.88 -17.06
C ALA A 42 -14.57 9.44 -16.74
N VAL A 43 -13.80 8.75 -15.89
CA VAL A 43 -12.45 9.14 -15.47
C VAL A 43 -11.42 8.89 -16.59
N ASP A 44 -11.59 7.80 -17.36
CA ASP A 44 -10.75 7.48 -18.52
C ASP A 44 -10.87 8.53 -19.63
N ASN A 45 -12.06 9.11 -19.81
CA ASN A 45 -12.27 10.22 -20.76
C ASN A 45 -11.52 11.48 -20.32
N VAL A 46 -11.49 11.78 -19.03
CA VAL A 46 -10.75 12.92 -18.48
C VAL A 46 -9.24 12.73 -18.67
N CYS A 47 -8.74 11.52 -18.43
CA CYS A 47 -7.35 11.15 -18.72
C CYS A 47 -6.97 11.36 -20.18
N LYS A 48 -7.81 10.87 -21.11
CA LYS A 48 -7.57 11.04 -22.55
C LYS A 48 -7.52 12.52 -22.97
N ILE A 49 -8.45 13.33 -22.47
CA ILE A 49 -8.52 14.77 -22.79
C ILE A 49 -7.28 15.51 -22.27
N HIS A 50 -6.78 15.15 -21.08
CA HIS A 50 -5.56 15.73 -20.53
C HIS A 50 -4.32 15.33 -21.33
N ASP A 51 -4.15 14.04 -21.64
CA ASP A 51 -3.03 13.51 -22.42
C ASP A 51 -2.95 14.13 -23.82
N ASP A 52 -4.10 14.27 -24.50
CA ASP A 52 -4.20 14.96 -25.79
C ASP A 52 -3.81 16.44 -25.65
N GLY A 53 -4.24 17.10 -24.57
CA GLY A 53 -3.88 18.48 -24.25
C GLY A 53 -2.38 18.67 -24.04
N TYR A 54 -1.75 17.76 -23.28
CA TYR A 54 -0.32 17.80 -22.98
C TYR A 54 0.54 17.49 -24.21
N THR A 55 0.15 16.49 -25.00
CA THR A 55 0.80 16.13 -26.27
C THR A 55 0.75 17.27 -27.29
N ASN A 56 -0.34 18.03 -27.31
CA ASN A 56 -0.48 19.22 -28.15
C ASN A 56 0.33 20.42 -27.61
N ALA A 57 0.47 20.55 -26.29
CA ALA A 57 1.29 21.58 -25.65
C ALA A 57 2.80 21.41 -25.97
N GLU A 58 3.29 20.17 -26.08
CA GLU A 58 4.69 19.90 -26.47
C GLU A 58 5.03 20.35 -27.90
N LYS A 59 4.01 20.42 -28.77
CA LYS A 59 4.15 20.88 -30.16
C LYS A 59 3.86 22.37 -30.32
N SER A 60 3.55 23.08 -29.22
CA SER A 60 3.14 24.48 -29.23
C SER A 60 4.31 25.46 -29.16
N ALA A 61 4.07 26.72 -29.56
CA ALA A 61 5.05 27.81 -29.44
C ALA A 61 5.23 28.30 -27.99
N THR A 62 4.36 27.89 -27.05
CA THR A 62 4.35 28.25 -25.63
C THR A 62 4.12 27.04 -24.71
N PRO A 63 5.03 26.03 -24.70
CA PRO A 63 4.78 24.74 -24.04
C PRO A 63 4.49 24.84 -22.53
N ALA A 64 5.07 25.81 -21.83
CA ALA A 64 4.85 25.98 -20.39
C ALA A 64 3.44 26.49 -20.06
N ALA A 65 2.91 27.44 -20.84
CA ALA A 65 1.57 27.99 -20.62
C ALA A 65 0.47 27.00 -21.01
N ASP A 66 0.69 26.24 -22.09
CA ASP A 66 -0.28 25.27 -22.58
C ASP A 66 -0.33 23.99 -21.72
N ARG A 67 0.80 23.59 -21.11
CA ARG A 67 0.82 22.55 -20.06
C ARG A 67 0.04 22.97 -18.82
N LEU A 68 0.23 24.20 -18.36
CA LEU A 68 -0.52 24.75 -17.23
C LEU A 68 -2.03 24.83 -17.52
N ALA A 69 -2.41 25.14 -18.76
CA ALA A 69 -3.81 25.13 -19.19
C ALA A 69 -4.40 23.72 -19.22
N ALA A 70 -3.63 22.71 -19.66
CA ALA A 70 -4.04 21.30 -19.61
C ALA A 70 -4.22 20.82 -18.16
N ASP A 71 -3.28 21.12 -17.27
CA ASP A 71 -3.33 20.75 -15.85
C ASP A 71 -4.52 21.40 -15.12
N SER A 72 -4.78 22.68 -15.40
CA SER A 72 -5.95 23.38 -14.85
C SER A 72 -7.26 22.79 -15.38
N LYS A 73 -7.26 22.29 -16.63
CA LYS A 73 -8.43 21.64 -17.22
C LYS A 73 -8.69 20.26 -16.59
N LEU A 74 -7.65 19.46 -16.33
CA LEU A 74 -7.77 18.18 -15.62
C LEU A 74 -8.44 18.34 -14.25
N LEU A 75 -8.00 19.31 -13.46
CA LEU A 75 -8.58 19.57 -12.14
C LEU A 75 -10.05 20.00 -12.21
N ASN A 76 -10.42 20.82 -13.19
CA ASN A 76 -11.81 21.21 -13.41
C ASN A 76 -12.67 20.03 -13.87
N ASP A 77 -12.17 19.20 -14.79
CA ASP A 77 -12.90 18.05 -15.30
C ASP A 77 -13.11 16.99 -14.19
N ILE A 78 -12.11 16.73 -13.33
CA ILE A 78 -12.28 15.84 -12.15
C ILE A 78 -13.28 16.45 -11.17
N ARG A 79 -13.20 17.78 -10.93
CA ARG A 79 -14.11 18.47 -10.02
C ARG A 79 -15.57 18.39 -10.48
N ASP A 80 -15.81 18.50 -11.78
CA ASP A 80 -17.14 18.38 -12.36
C ASP A 80 -17.68 16.94 -12.24
N LEU A 81 -16.82 15.93 -12.37
CA LEU A 81 -17.18 14.53 -12.13
C LEU A 81 -17.56 14.27 -10.66
N VAL A 82 -16.80 14.83 -9.71
CA VAL A 82 -17.05 14.71 -8.27
C VAL A 82 -18.36 15.42 -7.89
N ARG A 83 -18.60 16.64 -8.40
CA ARG A 83 -19.84 17.39 -8.15
C ARG A 83 -21.07 16.76 -8.82
N GLY A 84 -20.87 16.00 -9.90
CA GLY A 84 -21.93 15.26 -10.60
C GLY A 84 -22.46 14.03 -9.86
N GLY A 85 -21.87 13.64 -8.72
CA GLY A 85 -22.36 12.59 -7.82
C GLY A 85 -22.45 11.17 -8.43
N THR A 86 -21.71 10.91 -9.51
CA THR A 86 -21.88 9.73 -10.38
C THR A 86 -20.67 8.80 -10.43
N LEU A 87 -19.63 9.05 -9.64
CA LEU A 87 -18.46 8.18 -9.59
C LEU A 87 -18.77 6.92 -8.76
N SER A 88 -18.51 5.76 -9.36
CA SER A 88 -18.40 4.49 -8.63
C SER A 88 -17.21 4.52 -7.66
N GLN A 89 -17.17 3.55 -6.74
CA GLN A 89 -16.06 3.42 -5.79
C GLN A 89 -14.71 3.28 -6.50
N SER A 90 -14.65 2.45 -7.55
CA SER A 90 -13.43 2.27 -8.36
C SER A 90 -13.02 3.55 -9.11
N GLU A 91 -13.97 4.31 -9.65
CA GLU A 91 -13.67 5.59 -10.34
C GLU A 91 -13.18 6.66 -9.37
N SER A 92 -13.68 6.65 -8.14
CA SER A 92 -13.25 7.55 -7.06
C SER A 92 -11.82 7.23 -6.61
N GLU A 93 -11.48 5.94 -6.50
CA GLU A 93 -10.13 5.47 -6.15
C GLU A 93 -9.10 5.87 -7.23
N ILE A 94 -9.47 5.76 -8.51
CA ILE A 94 -8.62 6.17 -9.65
C ILE A 94 -8.41 7.70 -9.64
N ALA A 95 -9.49 8.48 -9.46
CA ALA A 95 -9.40 9.94 -9.39
C ALA A 95 -8.52 10.42 -8.22
N ALA A 96 -8.58 9.73 -7.07
CA ALA A 96 -7.73 10.00 -5.92
C ALA A 96 -6.25 9.71 -6.21
N ALA A 97 -5.94 8.57 -6.86
CA ALA A 97 -4.58 8.23 -7.25
C ALA A 97 -3.98 9.26 -8.23
N MET A 98 -4.78 9.75 -9.19
CA MET A 98 -4.35 10.79 -10.14
C MET A 98 -4.00 12.11 -9.46
N LEU A 99 -4.83 12.58 -8.53
CA LEU A 99 -4.58 13.81 -7.78
C LEU A 99 -3.35 13.68 -6.86
N ALA A 100 -3.13 12.50 -6.27
CA ALA A 100 -1.94 12.21 -5.49
C ALA A 100 -0.66 12.22 -6.36
N ALA A 101 -0.70 11.64 -7.56
CA ALA A 101 0.41 11.69 -8.52
C ALA A 101 0.70 13.13 -9.01
N PHE A 102 -0.35 13.93 -9.22
CA PHE A 102 -0.25 15.36 -9.55
C PHE A 102 0.51 16.13 -8.45
N MET A 103 0.18 15.88 -7.18
CA MET A 103 0.85 16.51 -6.03
C MET A 103 2.31 16.06 -5.87
N TYR A 104 2.62 14.79 -6.16
CA TYR A 104 3.99 14.27 -6.07
C TYR A 104 4.94 14.96 -7.07
N LYS A 105 4.50 15.21 -8.32
CA LYS A 105 5.33 15.88 -9.35
C LYS A 105 5.65 17.37 -9.04
N ARG A 106 4.92 18.03 -8.13
CA ARG A 106 5.22 19.40 -7.64
C ARG A 106 6.63 19.51 -7.05
N ARG A 107 7.18 18.41 -6.51
CA ARG A 107 8.53 18.38 -5.94
C ARG A 107 9.64 18.53 -7.00
N TYR A 108 9.30 18.38 -8.28
CA TYR A 108 10.24 18.38 -9.41
C TYR A 108 9.95 19.40 -10.54
N TYR A 109 8.77 20.03 -10.60
CA TYR A 109 8.41 21.04 -11.63
C TYR A 109 7.60 22.23 -11.05
N ASP A 110 7.79 23.43 -11.63
CA ASP A 110 7.31 24.76 -11.20
C ASP A 110 5.78 24.97 -11.35
N VAL A 111 4.96 24.17 -10.64
CA VAL A 111 3.49 24.32 -10.61
C VAL A 111 3.08 25.44 -9.62
N PRO A 112 2.22 26.40 -10.01
CA PRO A 112 1.76 27.45 -9.11
C PRO A 112 1.06 26.91 -7.84
N THR A 113 1.39 27.47 -6.68
CA THR A 113 0.88 27.04 -5.36
C THR A 113 -0.65 26.96 -5.30
N SER A 114 -1.36 27.87 -5.97
CA SER A 114 -2.82 27.90 -6.01
C SER A 114 -3.44 26.66 -6.66
N VAL A 115 -2.79 26.08 -7.68
CA VAL A 115 -3.27 24.89 -8.40
C VAL A 115 -3.04 23.62 -7.58
N ALA A 116 -1.97 23.60 -6.78
CA ALA A 116 -1.65 22.48 -5.90
C ALA A 116 -2.56 22.40 -4.66
N GLU A 117 -2.91 23.54 -4.06
CA GLU A 117 -3.88 23.55 -2.94
C GLU A 117 -5.29 23.19 -3.41
N ASP A 118 -5.64 23.54 -4.66
CA ASP A 118 -6.93 23.20 -5.27
C ASP A 118 -7.05 21.69 -5.56
N ALA A 119 -5.96 21.04 -6.00
CA ALA A 119 -5.88 19.58 -6.12
C ALA A 119 -5.96 18.88 -4.75
N LYS A 120 -5.37 19.46 -3.71
CA LYS A 120 -5.37 18.94 -2.33
C LYS A 120 -6.75 18.95 -1.71
N GLY A 121 -7.51 20.04 -1.92
CA GLY A 121 -8.93 20.09 -1.54
C GLY A 121 -9.74 19.00 -2.23
N LEU A 122 -9.56 18.84 -3.54
CA LEU A 122 -10.31 17.86 -4.34
C LEU A 122 -10.02 16.40 -3.93
N LEU A 123 -8.75 16.08 -3.63
CA LEU A 123 -8.36 14.75 -3.16
C LEU A 123 -9.02 14.43 -1.81
N LYS A 124 -9.03 15.40 -0.89
CA LYS A 124 -9.67 15.24 0.41
C LYS A 124 -11.17 14.95 0.26
N ASP A 125 -11.87 15.68 -0.61
CA ASP A 125 -13.30 15.50 -0.84
C ASP A 125 -13.62 14.08 -1.38
N ILE A 126 -12.77 13.55 -2.25
CA ILE A 126 -12.92 12.18 -2.79
C ILE A 126 -12.67 11.12 -1.70
N LEU A 127 -11.61 11.28 -0.89
CA LEU A 127 -11.27 10.33 0.18
C LEU A 127 -12.35 10.29 1.28
N ASP A 128 -12.91 11.46 1.63
CA ASP A 128 -14.02 11.57 2.59
C ASP A 128 -15.27 10.85 2.05
N SER A 129 -15.53 10.91 0.73
CA SER A 129 -16.65 10.21 0.09
C SER A 129 -16.52 8.67 0.08
N LEU A 130 -15.30 8.15 0.19
CA LEU A 130 -14.99 6.71 0.22
C LEU A 130 -15.01 6.11 1.63
N GLY A 131 -15.21 6.93 2.67
CA GLY A 131 -15.32 6.45 4.05
C GLY A 131 -14.01 5.92 4.66
N ILE A 132 -12.86 6.24 4.06
CA ILE A 132 -11.54 5.84 4.55
C ILE A 132 -11.11 6.78 5.67
N ASN A 133 -11.55 6.49 6.90
CA ASN A 133 -11.17 7.23 8.11
C ASN A 133 -10.16 6.43 8.96
N ASP A 134 -8.99 7.04 9.20
CA ASP A 134 -7.89 6.68 10.11
C ASP A 134 -8.17 5.57 11.15
N LYS A 135 -7.85 4.31 10.82
CA LYS A 135 -7.64 3.24 11.83
C LYS A 135 -6.47 2.31 11.46
N ASN A 136 -5.40 2.44 12.24
CA ASN A 136 -4.17 1.63 12.26
C ASN A 136 -4.39 0.29 13.00
N PRO A 137 -3.88 -0.83 12.45
CA PRO A 137 -3.23 -1.82 13.32
C PRO A 137 -1.96 -2.43 12.68
N LEU A 138 -0.81 -2.23 13.35
CA LEU A 138 0.50 -2.92 13.27
C LEU A 138 1.64 -2.17 12.54
N GLY A 139 2.48 -1.48 13.33
CA GLY A 139 3.94 -1.56 13.26
C GLY A 139 4.66 -1.03 12.01
N VAL A 140 5.23 0.17 12.16
CA VAL A 140 6.24 0.84 11.31
C VAL A 140 5.87 1.11 9.86
N GLY A 141 5.31 2.31 9.68
CA GLY A 141 5.90 3.25 8.75
C GLY A 141 5.18 4.60 8.76
N PHE A 142 5.76 5.49 7.97
CA PHE A 142 5.64 6.93 8.08
C PHE A 142 4.43 7.45 7.32
N SER A 143 3.57 8.20 8.02
CA SER A 143 2.65 9.14 7.37
C SER A 143 3.29 10.54 7.41
N PRO A 144 3.24 11.35 6.32
CA PRO A 144 3.77 12.73 6.28
C PRO A 144 2.95 13.73 7.11
N SER A 145 2.76 13.47 8.40
CA SER A 145 1.94 14.29 9.31
C SER A 145 2.28 14.12 10.79
N SER A 146 3.28 13.32 11.16
CA SER A 146 3.51 12.90 12.54
C SER A 146 4.76 13.54 13.17
N LEU A 147 4.75 14.87 13.30
CA LEU A 147 4.86 15.38 14.68
C LEU A 147 3.78 14.61 15.43
N LEU A 148 4.15 13.70 16.34
CA LEU A 148 3.21 13.14 17.30
C LEU A 148 2.52 14.35 17.91
N ARG A 149 1.31 14.67 17.43
CA ARG A 149 0.80 16.04 17.50
C ARG A 149 0.78 16.33 18.98
N TYR A 150 1.37 17.47 19.36
CA TYR A 150 1.06 18.13 20.61
C TYR A 150 -0.46 18.10 20.90
N ARG A 151 -1.30 17.98 19.85
CA ARG A 151 -2.77 17.98 19.85
C ARG A 151 -3.51 16.62 19.90
N ASP A 152 -2.90 15.47 19.56
CA ASP A 152 -3.65 14.19 19.59
C ASP A 152 -3.86 13.69 21.02
N VAL A 153 -2.88 13.94 21.90
CA VAL A 153 -2.97 13.66 23.33
C VAL A 153 -3.91 14.65 24.05
N VAL A 154 -3.99 15.89 23.55
CA VAL A 154 -4.87 16.97 24.06
C VAL A 154 -6.35 16.63 23.80
N GLY A 155 -6.66 16.04 22.64
CA GLY A 155 -8.01 15.55 22.33
C GLY A 155 -8.44 14.38 23.24
N GLU A 156 -7.55 13.42 23.50
CA GLU A 156 -7.87 12.27 24.36
C GLU A 156 -8.11 12.66 25.82
N THR A 157 -7.37 13.62 26.39
CA THR A 157 -7.57 14.05 27.78
C THR A 157 -8.98 14.58 28.03
N ASN A 158 -9.45 15.54 27.22
CA ASN A 158 -10.77 16.14 27.40
C ASN A 158 -11.89 15.13 27.12
N ILE A 159 -11.81 14.40 26.00
CA ILE A 159 -12.85 13.42 25.63
C ILE A 159 -12.96 12.33 26.71
N THR A 160 -11.84 11.81 27.20
CA THR A 160 -11.83 10.73 28.19
C THR A 160 -12.29 11.23 29.56
N TYR A 161 -11.89 12.45 29.96
CA TYR A 161 -12.40 13.10 31.17
C TYR A 161 -13.93 13.31 31.09
N GLY A 162 -14.43 13.83 29.97
CA GLY A 162 -15.87 13.96 29.71
C GLY A 162 -16.62 12.64 29.81
N ARG A 163 -16.08 11.57 29.19
CA ARG A 163 -16.67 10.21 29.29
C ARG A 163 -16.71 9.68 30.72
N SER A 164 -15.71 10.00 31.56
CA SER A 164 -15.67 9.54 32.96
C SER A 164 -16.80 10.12 33.82
N ARG A 165 -17.37 11.27 33.42
CA ARG A 165 -18.54 11.89 34.07
C ARG A 165 -19.86 11.17 33.71
N THR A 166 -19.79 10.16 32.82
CA THR A 166 -20.87 9.33 32.24
C THR A 166 -21.91 10.12 31.42
N ALA A 167 -22.19 9.64 30.20
CA ALA A 167 -22.92 10.28 29.10
C ALA A 167 -22.18 11.44 28.41
N ILE A 168 -22.19 11.40 27.07
CA ILE A 168 -21.53 12.30 26.11
C ILE A 168 -21.62 13.73 26.67
N PRO A 169 -20.50 14.47 26.78
CA PRO A 169 -20.61 15.88 27.14
C PRO A 169 -21.60 16.46 26.13
N ILE A 170 -22.73 16.99 26.59
CA ILE A 170 -23.25 18.18 25.93
C ILE A 170 -22.02 19.08 26.01
N PRO A 171 -21.33 19.36 24.89
CA PRO A 171 -20.26 20.35 24.96
C PRO A 171 -20.87 21.57 25.63
N PRO A 172 -20.16 22.29 26.51
CA PRO A 172 -20.71 23.55 27.03
C PRO A 172 -21.17 24.34 25.81
N ARG A 173 -22.48 24.45 25.65
CA ARG A 173 -23.08 25.08 24.48
C ARG A 173 -23.31 26.51 24.89
N ARG A 174 -22.92 27.37 23.98
CA ARG A 174 -23.05 28.81 24.08
C ARG A 174 -23.96 29.16 22.96
N ASP A 175 -24.93 30.00 23.28
CA ASP A 175 -26.19 30.07 22.54
C ASP A 175 -26.29 31.45 21.87
N PRO A 176 -25.34 31.88 20.99
CA PRO A 176 -25.47 33.17 20.32
C PRO A 176 -26.57 33.15 19.26
N LEU A 177 -27.21 34.32 19.12
CA LEU A 177 -28.18 34.60 18.07
C LEU A 177 -27.47 35.00 16.78
N VAL A 178 -27.84 34.33 15.67
CA VAL A 178 -27.28 34.56 14.34
C VAL A 178 -28.36 34.87 13.32
N LEU A 179 -27.94 35.44 12.18
CA LEU A 179 -28.80 35.71 11.03
C LEU A 179 -28.23 35.01 9.79
N ASP A 180 -29.13 34.33 9.08
CA ASP A 180 -28.89 33.78 7.73
C ASP A 180 -29.04 34.92 6.72
N LEU A 181 -27.94 35.34 6.10
CA LEU A 181 -27.91 36.56 5.28
C LEU A 181 -28.22 36.29 3.81
N ASP A 182 -27.83 35.14 3.27
CA ASP A 182 -27.97 34.80 1.85
C ASP A 182 -29.19 33.92 1.52
N SER A 183 -29.92 33.49 2.56
CA SER A 183 -31.17 32.71 2.50
C SER A 183 -31.01 31.28 2.02
N ASP A 184 -29.86 30.65 2.24
CA ASP A 184 -29.67 29.22 2.00
C ASP A 184 -29.75 28.35 3.28
N GLY A 185 -29.76 28.99 4.45
CA GLY A 185 -29.87 28.37 5.76
C GLY A 185 -28.84 28.93 6.73
N ILE A 186 -28.83 28.43 7.97
CA ILE A 186 -27.79 28.78 8.93
C ILE A 186 -26.68 27.73 8.86
N GLU A 187 -25.47 28.14 8.49
CA GLU A 187 -24.35 27.23 8.26
C GLU A 187 -23.22 27.39 9.28
N THR A 188 -22.72 26.27 9.82
CA THR A 188 -21.71 26.30 10.89
C THR A 188 -20.47 25.47 10.58
N LEU A 189 -19.37 25.76 11.28
CA LEU A 189 -18.10 25.06 11.29
C LEU A 189 -17.92 24.32 12.63
N GLY A 190 -17.38 23.11 12.59
CA GLY A 190 -16.95 22.39 13.79
C GLY A 190 -15.62 22.93 14.32
N ILE A 191 -15.18 22.42 15.47
CA ILE A 191 -13.85 22.77 16.00
C ILE A 191 -12.76 22.15 15.11
N ASP A 192 -11.96 22.99 14.46
CA ASP A 192 -10.78 22.53 13.73
C ASP A 192 -9.65 22.14 14.69
N ALA A 193 -9.29 20.86 14.65
CA ALA A 193 -8.18 20.28 15.40
C ALA A 193 -6.80 20.62 14.82
N ALA A 194 -6.66 21.47 13.81
CA ALA A 194 -5.40 22.09 13.37
C ALA A 194 -5.34 23.61 13.60
N ASN A 195 -6.44 24.35 13.43
CA ASN A 195 -6.51 25.80 13.65
C ASN A 195 -7.82 26.16 14.37
N PRO A 196 -7.87 26.02 15.70
CA PRO A 196 -9.11 26.20 16.44
C PRO A 196 -9.42 27.69 16.58
N ILE A 197 -10.67 28.07 16.32
CA ILE A 197 -11.19 29.41 16.58
C ILE A 197 -11.39 29.55 18.09
N LEU A 198 -10.83 30.61 18.68
CA LEU A 198 -10.86 30.84 20.13
C LEU A 198 -11.66 32.10 20.46
N PHE A 199 -12.73 31.96 21.24
CA PHE A 199 -13.56 33.09 21.68
C PHE A 199 -13.88 33.01 23.18
N ASP A 200 -13.98 34.16 23.86
CA ASP A 200 -14.37 34.20 25.28
C ASP A 200 -15.90 34.29 25.40
N HIS A 201 -16.55 33.14 25.30
CA HIS A 201 -18.01 33.07 25.43
C HIS A 201 -18.55 33.45 26.81
N ALA A 202 -17.73 33.47 27.86
CA ALA A 202 -18.20 33.60 29.23
C ALA A 202 -17.90 34.96 29.87
N ASP A 203 -17.20 35.84 29.14
CA ASP A 203 -16.66 37.10 29.66
C ASP A 203 -15.86 36.89 30.96
N ASN A 204 -14.89 35.96 30.89
CA ASN A 204 -14.08 35.58 32.05
C ASN A 204 -12.57 35.77 31.83
N GLY A 205 -12.17 36.36 30.71
CA GLY A 205 -10.79 36.61 30.31
C GLY A 205 -10.09 35.39 29.70
N VAL A 206 -10.84 34.34 29.31
CA VAL A 206 -10.28 33.12 28.72
C VAL A 206 -11.03 32.74 27.45
N ARG A 207 -10.34 32.85 26.32
CA ARG A 207 -10.84 32.36 25.03
C ARG A 207 -10.70 30.84 24.96
N ILE A 208 -11.75 30.16 24.54
CA ILE A 208 -11.76 28.70 24.40
C ILE A 208 -12.09 28.29 22.97
N ALA A 209 -11.60 27.11 22.56
CA ALA A 209 -11.90 26.58 21.25
C ALA A 209 -13.40 26.32 21.11
N THR A 210 -13.96 26.74 19.98
CA THR A 210 -15.39 26.69 19.73
C THR A 210 -15.69 26.36 18.27
N GLY A 211 -16.84 25.73 18.02
CA GLY A 211 -17.45 25.70 16.70
C GLY A 211 -17.87 27.12 16.34
N TRP A 212 -18.07 27.38 15.06
CA TRP A 212 -18.25 28.75 14.57
C TRP A 212 -19.30 28.85 13.50
N LEU A 213 -19.63 30.07 13.10
CA LEU A 213 -20.49 30.35 11.97
C LEU A 213 -19.63 30.41 10.69
N LYS A 214 -20.17 30.03 9.53
CA LYS A 214 -19.50 30.31 8.26
C LYS A 214 -19.58 31.82 7.94
N SER A 215 -18.71 32.29 7.03
CA SER A 215 -18.53 33.74 6.74
C SER A 215 -19.65 34.40 5.93
N ASP A 216 -20.53 33.61 5.34
CA ASP A 216 -21.76 34.04 4.66
C ASP A 216 -22.81 34.56 5.64
N ASP A 217 -22.92 33.94 6.82
CA ASP A 217 -23.85 34.33 7.88
C ASP A 217 -23.22 35.29 8.91
N ALA A 218 -24.03 35.83 9.83
CA ALA A 218 -23.57 36.78 10.84
C ALA A 218 -24.08 36.52 12.26
N PHE A 219 -23.24 36.79 13.26
CA PHE A 219 -23.67 36.95 14.65
C PHE A 219 -24.37 38.30 14.85
N LEU A 220 -25.45 38.33 15.63
CA LEU A 220 -25.98 39.59 16.16
C LEU A 220 -25.15 40.00 17.38
N VAL A 221 -24.65 41.23 17.38
CA VAL A 221 -23.74 41.74 18.43
C VAL A 221 -24.06 43.17 18.82
N ALA A 222 -23.66 43.55 20.03
CA ALA A 222 -23.70 44.92 20.52
C ALA A 222 -22.49 45.17 21.41
N ASP A 223 -21.74 46.25 21.11
CA ASP A 223 -20.64 46.73 21.94
C ASP A 223 -21.22 47.33 23.23
N ARG A 224 -21.19 46.56 24.32
CA ARG A 224 -21.89 46.88 25.57
C ARG A 224 -21.01 47.61 26.57
N ASP A 225 -19.72 47.39 26.54
CA ASP A 225 -18.77 48.07 27.43
C ASP A 225 -18.16 49.34 26.81
N GLN A 226 -18.49 49.61 25.53
CA GLN A 226 -18.13 50.80 24.75
C GLN A 226 -16.62 50.91 24.53
N ASP A 227 -15.94 49.77 24.39
CA ASP A 227 -14.52 49.71 24.11
C ASP A 227 -14.19 49.76 22.60
N GLY A 228 -15.22 49.62 21.75
CA GLY A 228 -15.12 49.70 20.30
C GLY A 228 -14.76 48.38 19.62
N THR A 229 -14.74 47.27 20.35
CA THR A 229 -14.50 45.92 19.84
C THR A 229 -15.65 44.98 20.21
N ILE A 230 -15.65 43.76 19.66
CA ILE A 230 -16.55 42.69 20.07
C ILE A 230 -15.65 41.51 20.44
N ASP A 231 -15.44 41.29 21.73
CA ASP A 231 -14.39 40.38 22.19
C ASP A 231 -14.83 39.38 23.27
N SER A 232 -16.08 39.51 23.75
CA SER A 232 -16.66 38.62 24.76
C SER A 232 -18.11 38.21 24.47
N GLY A 233 -18.54 37.11 25.10
CA GLY A 233 -19.91 36.60 25.01
C GLY A 233 -20.96 37.54 25.63
N ALA A 234 -20.55 38.51 26.46
CA ALA A 234 -21.42 39.55 26.98
C ALA A 234 -21.93 40.49 25.87
N GLU A 235 -21.16 40.62 24.78
CA GLU A 235 -21.44 41.48 23.64
C GLU A 235 -22.15 40.74 22.49
N LEU A 236 -22.03 39.41 22.47
CA LEU A 236 -22.93 38.57 21.69
C LEU A 236 -24.34 38.60 22.30
N PHE A 237 -25.37 38.34 21.49
CA PHE A 237 -26.71 38.04 21.99
C PHE A 237 -26.80 36.56 22.37
N SER A 238 -26.48 36.22 23.62
CA SER A 238 -26.26 34.85 24.09
C SER A 238 -26.73 34.60 25.54
N ASP A 239 -26.54 33.37 26.04
CA ASP A 239 -26.71 32.99 27.46
C ASP A 239 -25.78 33.74 28.44
N SER A 240 -24.82 34.50 27.92
CA SER A 240 -23.85 35.28 28.69
C SER A 240 -24.11 36.79 28.60
N THR A 241 -25.14 37.22 27.86
CA THR A 241 -25.56 38.62 27.77
C THR A 241 -26.11 39.11 29.12
N PRO A 242 -25.58 40.19 29.70
CA PRO A 242 -26.17 40.82 30.89
C PRO A 242 -27.56 41.39 30.59
N LEU A 243 -28.51 41.20 31.52
CA LEU A 243 -29.84 41.81 31.43
C LEU A 243 -29.92 43.11 32.23
N ASP A 244 -30.64 44.11 31.73
CA ASP A 244 -30.91 45.38 32.44
C ASP A 244 -31.56 45.19 33.82
N ALA A 245 -32.37 44.14 33.97
CA ALA A 245 -33.02 43.77 35.23
C ALA A 245 -32.05 43.13 36.25
N GLY A 246 -30.78 42.91 35.87
CA GLY A 246 -29.77 42.18 36.60
C GLY A 246 -29.78 40.68 36.31
N GLY A 247 -28.60 40.07 36.29
CA GLY A 247 -28.39 38.68 35.86
C GLY A 247 -27.95 38.57 34.41
N ILE A 248 -27.99 37.36 33.87
CA ILE A 248 -27.67 37.05 32.46
C ILE A 248 -28.91 36.47 31.76
N ALA A 249 -28.97 36.60 30.45
CA ALA A 249 -30.04 36.09 29.63
C ALA A 249 -30.12 34.55 29.69
N ALA A 250 -31.31 34.01 29.47
CA ALA A 250 -31.50 32.56 29.43
C ALA A 250 -31.02 31.93 28.11
N ASP A 251 -31.09 32.70 27.01
CA ASP A 251 -30.77 32.33 25.64
C ASP A 251 -30.67 33.60 24.77
N GLY A 252 -30.26 33.48 23.49
CA GLY A 252 -30.04 34.61 22.59
C GLY A 252 -31.31 35.41 22.27
N PHE A 253 -32.48 34.76 22.23
CA PHE A 253 -33.77 35.45 22.06
C PHE A 253 -34.20 36.22 23.31
N ALA A 254 -33.89 35.71 24.51
CA ALA A 254 -34.11 36.41 25.76
C ALA A 254 -33.19 37.64 25.88
N ALA A 255 -31.96 37.55 25.36
CA ALA A 255 -31.08 38.71 25.22
C ALA A 255 -31.68 39.74 24.25
N LEU A 256 -32.20 39.32 23.09
CA LEU A 256 -32.81 40.24 22.12
C LEU A 256 -34.08 40.91 22.66
N ALA A 257 -34.86 40.22 23.49
CA ALA A 257 -36.12 40.72 24.02
C ALA A 257 -35.98 41.99 24.88
N GLN A 258 -34.80 42.27 25.44
CA GLN A 258 -34.57 43.50 26.19
C GLN A 258 -34.46 44.74 25.29
N GLU A 259 -34.09 44.54 24.02
CA GLU A 259 -33.89 45.63 23.04
C GLU A 259 -35.23 46.16 22.48
N ASP A 260 -36.35 45.44 22.70
CA ASP A 260 -37.73 45.87 22.39
C ASP A 260 -38.24 46.82 23.48
N SER A 261 -37.83 48.08 23.36
CA SER A 261 -38.12 49.16 24.30
C SER A 261 -39.57 49.63 24.28
N ASN A 262 -40.29 49.41 23.17
CA ASN A 262 -41.68 49.81 23.00
C ASN A 262 -42.69 48.66 23.31
N HIS A 263 -42.18 47.44 23.47
CA HIS A 263 -42.87 46.20 23.80
C HIS A 263 -43.92 45.75 22.75
N ASP A 264 -43.65 45.96 21.47
CA ASP A 264 -44.52 45.53 20.38
C ASP A 264 -44.18 44.12 19.83
N GLY A 265 -43.13 43.48 20.35
CA GLY A 265 -42.67 42.15 19.96
C GLY A 265 -41.70 42.15 18.79
N VAL A 266 -41.26 43.33 18.34
CA VAL A 266 -40.34 43.54 17.24
C VAL A 266 -39.26 44.52 17.70
N VAL A 267 -37.99 44.23 17.37
CA VAL A 267 -36.88 45.16 17.55
C VAL A 267 -36.66 45.86 16.20
N ASP A 268 -36.97 47.14 16.11
CA ASP A 268 -36.86 47.95 14.89
C ASP A 268 -36.41 49.40 15.16
N ALA A 269 -36.45 50.26 14.14
CA ALA A 269 -36.00 51.66 14.26
C ALA A 269 -36.82 52.53 15.26
N ASN A 270 -37.94 52.02 15.80
CA ASN A 270 -38.69 52.66 16.87
C ASN A 270 -38.13 52.34 18.27
N ASP A 271 -37.13 51.43 18.35
CA ASP A 271 -36.47 51.07 19.59
C ASP A 271 -35.21 51.88 19.87
N ALA A 272 -34.95 52.12 21.15
CA ALA A 272 -33.87 52.99 21.61
C ALA A 272 -32.49 52.52 21.15
N ASP A 273 -32.25 51.20 21.18
CA ASP A 273 -30.93 50.60 20.97
C ASP A 273 -30.70 50.04 19.56
N TRP A 274 -31.69 50.18 18.67
CA TRP A 274 -31.60 49.75 17.26
C TRP A 274 -30.34 50.25 16.54
N ALA A 275 -29.96 51.51 16.77
CA ALA A 275 -28.80 52.12 16.11
C ALA A 275 -27.46 51.57 16.61
N ASN A 276 -27.44 50.89 17.76
CA ASN A 276 -26.24 50.33 18.37
C ASN A 276 -25.99 48.87 17.94
N LEU A 277 -27.03 48.16 17.48
CA LEU A 277 -26.91 46.80 16.99
C LEU A 277 -26.01 46.69 15.75
N ARG A 278 -25.22 45.62 15.70
CA ARG A 278 -24.32 45.29 14.59
C ARG A 278 -24.46 43.81 14.22
N LEU A 279 -23.99 43.48 13.03
CA LEU A 279 -23.79 42.13 12.54
C LEU A 279 -22.30 41.87 12.41
N TRP A 280 -21.81 40.81 13.03
CA TRP A 280 -20.42 40.38 12.90
C TRP A 280 -20.34 39.19 11.95
N ARG A 281 -19.67 39.40 10.82
CA ARG A 281 -19.30 38.36 9.86
C ARG A 281 -17.80 38.14 9.95
N ASP A 282 -17.39 37.08 10.61
CA ASP A 282 -15.98 36.70 10.68
C ASP A 282 -15.53 36.12 9.32
N LEU A 283 -14.93 36.96 8.49
CA LEU A 283 -14.60 36.65 7.10
C LEU A 283 -13.33 35.81 7.00
N ASN A 284 -12.42 35.97 7.96
CA ASN A 284 -11.14 35.26 7.99
C ASN A 284 -11.15 34.05 8.95
N GLN A 285 -12.25 33.87 9.70
CA GLN A 285 -12.49 32.81 10.67
C GLN A 285 -11.42 32.74 11.78
N ASP A 286 -11.01 33.90 12.31
CA ASP A 286 -10.03 33.98 13.40
C ASP A 286 -10.64 34.22 14.78
N GLY A 287 -11.96 34.45 14.86
CA GLY A 287 -12.70 34.68 16.10
C GLY A 287 -12.43 36.03 16.75
N ILE A 288 -11.86 36.99 16.02
CA ILE A 288 -11.58 38.35 16.51
C ILE A 288 -12.35 39.34 15.63
N ALA A 289 -13.29 40.09 16.19
CA ALA A 289 -14.01 41.08 15.39
C ALA A 289 -13.08 42.21 14.93
N GLN A 290 -12.98 42.40 13.61
CA GLN A 290 -12.30 43.56 13.02
C GLN A 290 -13.30 44.58 12.45
N ALA A 291 -12.84 45.82 12.24
CA ALA A 291 -13.72 46.92 11.83
C ALA A 291 -14.36 46.70 10.45
N ASP A 292 -13.73 45.94 9.56
CA ASP A 292 -14.23 45.54 8.25
C ASP A 292 -15.14 44.30 8.27
N GLU A 293 -15.32 43.69 9.45
CA GLU A 293 -16.21 42.55 9.70
C GLU A 293 -17.52 42.93 10.42
N LEU A 294 -17.62 44.18 10.87
CA LEU A 294 -18.77 44.70 11.61
C LEU A 294 -19.67 45.55 10.70
N PHE A 295 -20.88 45.05 10.46
CA PHE A 295 -21.87 45.65 9.58
C PHE A 295 -23.02 46.24 10.40
N THR A 296 -23.58 47.36 9.96
CA THR A 296 -24.83 47.87 10.53
C THR A 296 -26.02 47.14 9.90
N LEU A 297 -27.12 46.94 10.63
CA LEU A 297 -28.33 46.30 10.09
C LEU A 297 -28.85 47.01 8.82
N ALA A 298 -28.74 48.33 8.76
CA ALA A 298 -29.11 49.12 7.57
C ALA A 298 -28.24 48.84 6.32
N ASN A 299 -26.95 48.49 6.50
CA ASN A 299 -26.07 48.14 5.39
C ASN A 299 -26.42 46.76 4.81
N GLU A 300 -26.92 45.85 5.65
CA GLU A 300 -27.39 44.51 5.26
C GLU A 300 -28.89 44.50 4.90
N HIS A 301 -29.49 45.68 4.71
CA HIS A 301 -30.90 45.85 4.34
C HIS A 301 -31.90 45.20 5.30
N ILE A 302 -31.62 45.22 6.61
CA ILE A 302 -32.49 44.67 7.66
C ILE A 302 -33.24 45.81 8.34
N SER A 303 -34.58 45.69 8.37
CA SER A 303 -35.48 46.71 8.92
C SER A 303 -36.11 46.34 10.26
N ALA A 304 -36.16 45.05 10.62
CA ALA A 304 -36.74 44.59 11.89
C ALA A 304 -36.33 43.16 12.26
N LEU A 305 -36.23 42.86 13.57
CA LEU A 305 -36.01 41.52 14.14
C LEU A 305 -37.23 41.10 14.98
N ARG A 306 -37.80 39.91 14.77
CA ARG A 306 -38.99 39.47 15.53
C ARG A 306 -38.66 38.58 16.72
N LEU A 307 -39.20 38.88 17.89
CA LEU A 307 -38.99 38.07 19.10
C LEU A 307 -39.68 36.69 19.09
N ALA A 308 -40.61 36.47 18.16
CA ALA A 308 -41.29 35.19 18.03
C ALA A 308 -40.34 34.10 17.49
N ARG A 309 -40.23 32.99 18.23
CA ARG A 309 -39.37 31.84 17.90
C ARG A 309 -40.11 30.52 17.85
N SER A 310 -39.52 29.55 17.17
CA SER A 310 -39.94 28.16 17.08
C SER A 310 -38.77 27.23 17.39
N ALA A 311 -38.98 26.27 18.30
CA ALA A 311 -37.95 25.31 18.66
C ALA A 311 -37.64 24.35 17.51
N GLN A 312 -36.37 24.26 17.13
CA GLN A 312 -35.86 23.36 16.11
C GLN A 312 -35.13 22.17 16.74
N ASN A 313 -34.27 22.41 17.73
CA ASN A 313 -33.48 21.41 18.43
C ASN A 313 -32.67 20.47 17.52
N THR A 314 -32.14 20.97 16.41
CA THR A 314 -31.46 20.14 15.39
C THR A 314 -29.94 20.23 15.54
N THR A 315 -29.27 19.09 15.79
CA THR A 315 -27.79 19.02 15.87
C THR A 315 -27.21 18.74 14.48
N GLN A 316 -26.25 19.56 14.06
CA GLN A 316 -25.55 19.46 12.80
C GLN A 316 -24.41 18.41 12.87
N ALA A 317 -23.94 17.94 11.72
CA ALA A 317 -22.89 16.89 11.64
C ALA A 317 -21.56 17.31 12.29
N ASN A 318 -21.29 18.62 12.34
CA ASN A 318 -20.10 19.22 12.95
C ASN A 318 -20.20 19.40 14.48
N GLY A 319 -21.31 19.01 15.11
CA GLY A 319 -21.53 19.05 16.55
C GLY A 319 -22.27 20.28 17.10
N ASN A 320 -22.39 21.35 16.31
CA ASN A 320 -23.21 22.53 16.66
C ASN A 320 -24.70 22.18 16.62
N ARG A 321 -25.56 22.95 17.27
CA ARG A 321 -27.01 22.74 17.22
C ARG A 321 -27.77 24.03 17.03
N ILE A 322 -28.82 23.99 16.21
CA ILE A 322 -29.79 25.07 16.11
C ILE A 322 -30.89 24.78 17.13
N ALA A 323 -30.95 25.56 18.21
CA ALA A 323 -31.90 25.38 19.30
C ALA A 323 -33.28 25.89 18.89
N ASP A 324 -33.35 27.16 18.50
CA ASP A 324 -34.57 27.85 18.09
C ASP A 324 -34.34 28.64 16.80
N THR A 325 -35.40 28.86 16.02
CA THR A 325 -35.40 29.75 14.85
C THR A 325 -36.49 30.79 14.98
N GLY A 326 -36.16 32.03 14.63
CA GLY A 326 -37.05 33.16 14.45
C GLY A 326 -36.90 33.74 13.05
N VAL A 327 -37.37 34.96 12.86
CA VAL A 327 -37.31 35.63 11.56
C VAL A 327 -36.94 37.10 11.69
N TYR A 328 -36.23 37.61 10.70
CA TYR A 328 -36.01 39.05 10.50
C TYR A 328 -36.67 39.52 9.20
N VAL A 329 -36.87 40.83 9.08
CA VAL A 329 -37.51 41.48 7.92
C VAL A 329 -36.50 42.39 7.24
N ARG A 330 -36.39 42.27 5.92
CA ARG A 330 -35.57 43.15 5.09
C ARG A 330 -36.33 44.39 4.63
N ASP A 331 -35.61 45.40 4.14
CA ASP A 331 -36.18 46.67 3.62
C ASP A 331 -37.23 46.45 2.51
N ASP A 332 -37.10 45.37 1.74
CA ASP A 332 -38.03 44.97 0.67
C ASP A 332 -39.24 44.15 1.17
N ALA A 333 -39.37 44.01 2.49
CA ALA A 333 -40.33 43.19 3.22
C ALA A 333 -40.19 41.67 3.01
N SER A 334 -39.11 41.20 2.38
CA SER A 334 -38.76 39.77 2.41
C SER A 334 -38.38 39.34 3.83
N ILE A 335 -38.55 38.05 4.10
CA ILE A 335 -38.32 37.46 5.42
C ILE A 335 -37.04 36.63 5.33
N GLY A 336 -36.09 36.89 6.23
CA GLY A 336 -34.90 36.07 6.43
C GLY A 336 -35.00 35.25 7.72
N THR A 337 -34.13 34.26 7.86
CA THR A 337 -34.09 33.37 9.03
C THR A 337 -33.09 33.90 10.05
N MET A 338 -33.44 33.85 11.32
CA MET A 338 -32.45 34.01 12.39
C MET A 338 -32.58 32.85 13.36
N GLY A 339 -31.50 32.49 14.04
CA GLY A 339 -31.48 31.30 14.87
C GLY A 339 -30.61 31.46 16.10
N ASP A 340 -31.02 30.78 17.14
CA ASP A 340 -30.23 30.57 18.34
C ASP A 340 -29.39 29.30 18.13
N ILE A 341 -28.06 29.43 18.10
CA ILE A 341 -27.14 28.32 17.86
C ILE A 341 -26.38 27.97 19.13
N ASP A 342 -26.54 26.74 19.58
CA ASP A 342 -25.69 26.05 20.54
C ASP A 342 -24.32 25.67 19.89
N LEU A 343 -23.30 26.51 20.02
CA LEU A 343 -21.94 26.22 19.50
C LEU A 343 -21.23 25.16 20.35
N VAL A 344 -20.57 24.19 19.71
CA VAL A 344 -19.74 23.19 20.42
C VAL A 344 -18.48 23.85 20.98
N THR A 345 -18.12 23.63 22.24
CA THR A 345 -16.85 24.14 22.81
C THR A 345 -15.91 23.04 23.28
N ASN A 346 -14.61 23.31 23.20
CA ASN A 346 -13.53 22.52 23.79
C ASN A 346 -12.70 23.40 24.73
N PRO A 347 -13.10 23.49 26.01
CA PRO A 347 -12.45 24.38 26.97
C PRO A 347 -11.04 23.96 27.37
N PHE A 348 -10.60 22.74 27.02
CA PHE A 348 -9.20 22.33 27.22
C PHE A 348 -8.24 23.13 26.33
N VAL A 349 -8.65 23.47 25.10
CA VAL A 349 -7.87 24.34 24.23
C VAL A 349 -8.25 25.78 24.53
N SER A 350 -7.39 26.50 25.25
CA SER A 350 -7.68 27.83 25.76
C SER A 350 -6.52 28.80 25.66
N ARG A 351 -6.85 30.09 25.74
CA ARG A 351 -5.89 31.19 25.81
C ARG A 351 -6.43 32.32 26.68
N PHE A 352 -5.62 32.76 27.65
CA PHE A 352 -5.92 33.94 28.45
C PHE A 352 -5.80 35.21 27.60
N THR A 353 -6.71 36.17 27.81
CA THR A 353 -6.68 37.47 27.12
C THR A 353 -5.65 38.42 27.71
N ASP A 354 -5.23 38.20 28.95
CA ASP A 354 -4.28 39.01 29.70
C ASP A 354 -2.91 38.31 29.87
N PRO A 355 -1.94 38.52 28.96
CA PRO A 355 -0.63 37.87 29.09
C PRO A 355 0.15 38.39 30.31
N ILE A 356 0.88 37.50 30.98
CA ILE A 356 1.71 37.85 32.13
C ILE A 356 3.14 38.17 31.68
N VAL A 357 3.69 39.28 32.19
CA VAL A 357 5.10 39.62 31.96
C VAL A 357 6.01 38.60 32.65
N LEU A 358 6.84 37.92 31.86
CA LEU A 358 7.74 36.89 32.36
C LEU A 358 8.86 37.46 33.25
N THR A 359 9.06 36.85 34.41
CA THR A 359 10.23 37.13 35.27
C THR A 359 11.53 36.72 34.58
N ASP A 360 12.66 37.29 35.00
CA ASP A 360 13.97 36.91 34.45
C ASP A 360 14.24 35.41 34.59
N ALA A 361 13.84 34.81 35.73
CA ALA A 361 14.00 33.40 36.00
C ALA A 361 13.14 32.50 35.09
N ALA A 362 11.96 32.97 34.66
CA ALA A 362 11.03 32.17 33.86
C ALA A 362 11.36 32.15 32.35
N ARG A 363 12.04 33.18 31.81
CA ARG A 363 12.31 33.28 30.36
C ARG A 363 13.18 32.15 29.80
N ASP A 364 14.12 31.66 30.60
CA ASP A 364 15.09 30.65 30.18
C ASP A 364 14.65 29.20 30.48
N LEU A 365 13.47 29.02 31.09
CA LEU A 365 12.92 27.70 31.41
C LEU A 365 12.32 27.01 30.18
N ALA A 366 12.20 25.68 30.21
CA ALA A 366 11.34 24.97 29.27
C ALA A 366 9.88 25.45 29.39
N ASP A 367 9.17 25.50 28.27
CA ASP A 367 7.81 26.03 28.21
C ASP A 367 6.81 25.03 27.63
N MET A 368 5.54 25.24 28.00
CA MET A 368 4.42 24.50 27.47
C MET A 368 3.17 25.39 27.53
N GLN A 369 2.39 25.40 26.45
CA GLN A 369 1.11 26.09 26.43
C GLN A 369 0.17 25.45 27.47
N GLY A 370 -0.46 26.29 28.28
CA GLY A 370 -1.46 25.86 29.26
C GLY A 370 -2.75 25.37 28.59
N ALA A 371 -3.65 24.84 29.40
CA ALA A 371 -4.95 24.34 28.95
C ALA A 371 -6.02 24.61 30.02
N GLY A 372 -7.26 24.77 29.59
CA GLY A 372 -8.37 25.13 30.48
C GLY A 372 -8.11 26.44 31.20
N MET A 373 -8.23 26.43 32.53
CA MET A 373 -7.96 27.58 33.39
C MET A 373 -6.53 27.60 33.93
N VAL A 374 -5.60 26.87 33.31
CA VAL A 374 -4.18 26.83 33.67
C VAL A 374 -3.39 27.62 32.62
N ARG A 375 -2.61 28.62 33.06
CA ARG A 375 -1.79 29.46 32.18
C ARG A 375 -0.62 28.70 31.58
N SER A 376 0.05 29.27 30.58
CA SER A 376 1.31 28.73 30.07
C SER A 376 2.34 28.55 31.19
N LEU A 377 3.24 27.58 31.03
CA LEU A 377 4.12 27.14 32.11
C LEU A 377 5.04 28.26 32.61
N ARG A 378 5.60 29.08 31.70
CA ARG A 378 6.43 30.24 32.08
C ARG A 378 5.63 31.37 32.74
N GLU A 379 4.39 31.60 32.34
CA GLU A 379 3.51 32.58 33.02
C GLU A 379 3.15 32.10 34.43
N ALA A 380 2.80 30.83 34.59
CA ALA A 380 2.55 30.22 35.88
C ALA A 380 3.79 30.27 36.79
N ALA A 381 4.99 30.02 36.24
CA ALA A 381 6.25 30.13 36.98
C ALA A 381 6.59 31.57 37.38
N SER A 382 6.10 32.56 36.63
CA SER A 382 6.22 33.97 36.99
C SER A 382 5.31 34.37 38.14
N LEU A 383 4.27 33.59 38.43
CA LEU A 383 3.36 33.78 39.56
C LEU A 383 3.74 32.96 40.81
N TYR A 384 4.48 31.86 40.63
CA TYR A 384 4.79 30.92 41.69
C TYR A 384 6.23 30.41 41.62
N ASP A 385 7.10 30.97 42.48
CA ASP A 385 8.55 30.70 42.50
C ASP A 385 8.92 29.22 42.64
N ALA A 386 8.11 28.40 43.33
CA ALA A 386 8.42 26.98 43.48
C ALA A 386 8.37 26.23 42.14
N LEU A 387 7.56 26.70 41.18
CA LEU A 387 7.46 26.09 39.85
C LEU A 387 8.76 26.27 39.05
N VAL A 388 9.51 27.36 39.28
CA VAL A 388 10.82 27.58 38.65
C VAL A 388 11.78 26.45 39.01
N ALA A 389 11.84 26.07 40.28
CA ALA A 389 12.73 25.00 40.76
C ALA A 389 12.31 23.63 40.22
N GLU A 390 11.01 23.36 40.13
CA GLU A 390 10.50 22.10 39.57
C GLU A 390 10.85 21.94 38.09
N ILE A 391 10.70 23.00 37.29
CA ILE A 391 11.03 22.96 35.85
C ILE A 391 12.53 22.77 35.62
N GLN A 392 13.39 23.48 36.37
CA GLN A 392 14.85 23.31 36.30
C GLN A 392 15.29 21.89 36.69
N SER A 393 14.52 21.22 37.55
CA SER A 393 14.85 19.87 38.00
C SER A 393 14.65 18.78 36.94
N LEU A 394 14.06 19.12 35.79
CA LEU A 394 13.84 18.21 34.66
C LEU A 394 15.11 18.00 33.82
N ASP A 395 16.08 18.92 33.90
CA ASP A 395 17.31 18.86 33.12
C ASP A 395 18.18 17.66 33.51
N GLY A 396 18.71 16.95 32.50
CA GLY A 396 19.61 15.81 32.69
C GLY A 396 18.97 14.54 33.28
N THR A 397 17.65 14.52 33.49
CA THR A 397 16.92 13.37 34.03
C THR A 397 16.85 12.16 33.08
N THR A 398 16.72 10.96 33.64
CA THR A 398 16.23 9.80 32.89
C THR A 398 14.74 9.97 32.55
N ARG A 399 14.25 9.21 31.56
CA ARG A 399 12.81 9.21 31.21
C ARG A 399 11.91 8.96 32.42
N MET A 400 12.26 7.96 33.24
CA MET A 400 11.46 7.55 34.39
C MET A 400 11.46 8.62 35.50
N GLU A 401 12.64 9.19 35.80
CA GLU A 401 12.74 10.29 36.75
C GLU A 401 11.95 11.53 36.30
N MET A 402 11.97 11.84 34.99
CA MET A 402 11.16 12.93 34.45
C MET A 402 9.67 12.64 34.62
N LEU A 403 9.20 11.45 34.24
CA LEU A 403 7.79 11.05 34.42
C LEU A 403 7.38 11.14 35.89
N ASP A 404 8.19 10.69 36.83
CA ASP A 404 7.87 10.80 38.26
C ASP A 404 7.77 12.26 38.72
N ARG A 405 8.67 13.14 38.25
CA ARG A 405 8.63 14.58 38.56
C ARG A 405 7.42 15.30 37.96
N LEU A 406 6.92 14.84 36.81
CA LEU A 406 5.76 15.46 36.16
C LEU A 406 4.49 15.38 37.02
N ASP A 407 4.34 14.43 37.94
CA ASP A 407 3.18 14.40 38.83
C ASP A 407 3.16 15.61 39.77
N THR A 408 4.29 15.95 40.37
CA THR A 408 4.44 17.14 41.22
C THR A 408 4.31 18.42 40.39
N LEU A 409 4.96 18.48 39.22
CA LEU A 409 4.89 19.64 38.33
C LEU A 409 3.44 19.95 37.92
N LEU A 410 2.66 18.93 37.51
CA LEU A 410 1.27 19.11 37.11
C LEU A 410 0.39 19.57 38.28
N ALA A 411 0.65 19.08 39.49
CA ALA A 411 -0.09 19.50 40.68
C ALA A 411 0.17 20.99 41.01
N ASP A 412 1.43 21.41 41.03
CA ASP A 412 1.82 22.79 41.32
C ASP A 412 1.41 23.74 40.20
N TRP A 413 1.56 23.32 38.94
CA TRP A 413 1.12 24.09 37.77
C TRP A 413 -0.40 24.29 37.79
N ALA A 414 -1.18 23.23 38.01
CA ALA A 414 -2.63 23.35 38.20
C ALA A 414 -2.97 24.24 39.41
N GLY A 415 -2.19 24.19 40.49
CA GLY A 415 -2.36 25.02 41.68
C GLY A 415 -2.27 26.52 41.44
N THR A 416 -1.67 26.97 40.33
CA THR A 416 -1.65 28.39 39.93
C THR A 416 -2.96 28.90 39.33
N SER A 417 -3.89 28.00 38.99
CA SER A 417 -5.21 28.35 38.46
C SER A 417 -6.10 29.03 39.50
N THR A 418 -6.87 30.02 39.07
CA THR A 418 -7.91 30.67 39.89
C THR A 418 -9.20 29.85 39.96
N GLN A 419 -9.35 28.80 39.16
CA GLN A 419 -10.53 27.95 39.16
C GLN A 419 -10.63 27.13 40.46
N ARG A 420 -11.77 27.26 41.15
CA ARG A 420 -12.12 26.41 42.29
C ARG A 420 -12.45 25.00 41.80
N THR A 421 -11.84 24.01 42.44
CA THR A 421 -12.24 22.60 42.25
C THR A 421 -13.65 22.36 42.82
N SER A 422 -14.31 21.27 42.44
CA SER A 422 -15.59 20.90 43.06
C SER A 422 -15.45 20.71 44.58
N THR A 423 -14.28 20.26 45.06
CA THR A 423 -13.98 20.16 46.50
C THR A 423 -13.87 21.52 47.17
N ASP A 424 -13.21 22.50 46.55
CA ASP A 424 -13.09 23.87 47.08
C ASP A 424 -14.45 24.59 47.08
N ALA A 425 -15.22 24.40 46.00
CA ALA A 425 -16.55 24.97 45.86
C ALA A 425 -17.52 24.42 46.92
N ALA A 426 -17.50 23.12 47.20
CA ALA A 426 -18.28 22.51 48.27
C ALA A 426 -17.89 23.07 49.64
N ALA A 427 -16.59 23.17 49.91
CA ALA A 427 -16.08 23.73 51.16
C ALA A 427 -16.55 25.18 51.39
N ALA A 428 -16.56 26.00 50.33
CA ALA A 428 -17.08 27.37 50.37
C ALA A 428 -18.59 27.45 50.67
N LYS A 429 -19.35 26.37 50.40
CA LYS A 429 -20.77 26.22 50.73
C LYS A 429 -21.02 25.53 52.08
N GLY A 430 -19.96 25.25 52.85
CA GLY A 430 -20.05 24.73 54.21
C GLY A 430 -20.34 23.23 54.31
N TYR A 431 -19.86 22.43 53.35
CA TYR A 431 -19.82 20.97 53.43
C TYR A 431 -18.61 20.42 52.67
N ARG A 432 -18.18 19.19 52.97
CA ARG A 432 -17.07 18.54 52.27
C ARG A 432 -17.61 17.59 51.19
N LEU A 433 -16.95 17.61 50.03
CA LEU A 433 -17.18 16.64 48.96
C LEU A 433 -16.14 15.53 49.05
N VAL A 434 -16.58 14.27 49.00
CA VAL A 434 -15.72 13.09 49.08
C VAL A 434 -15.99 12.17 47.90
N TYR A 435 -14.97 11.95 47.07
CA TYR A 435 -14.99 10.95 46.00
C TYR A 435 -14.56 9.60 46.54
N LEU A 436 -15.41 8.58 46.44
CA LEU A 436 -15.10 7.22 46.90
C LEU A 436 -14.64 6.34 45.72
N PRO A 437 -13.42 5.77 45.75
CA PRO A 437 -12.97 4.83 44.73
C PRO A 437 -13.79 3.54 44.72
N PRO A 438 -13.76 2.76 43.62
CA PRO A 438 -14.47 1.49 43.53
C PRO A 438 -14.11 0.54 44.69
N GLY A 439 -15.13 0.06 45.41
CA GLY A 439 -14.96 -0.85 46.54
C GLY A 439 -14.78 -0.18 47.90
N MET A 440 -14.72 1.15 47.99
CA MET A 440 -14.68 1.90 49.25
C MET A 440 -16.09 2.27 49.72
N SER A 441 -16.47 1.85 50.93
CA SER A 441 -17.72 2.27 51.56
C SER A 441 -17.57 3.58 52.36
N ILE A 442 -18.68 4.24 52.68
CA ILE A 442 -18.69 5.41 53.59
C ILE A 442 -18.11 5.03 54.97
N ALA A 443 -18.35 3.80 55.44
CA ALA A 443 -17.78 3.31 56.69
C ALA A 443 -16.26 3.16 56.60
N ASP A 444 -15.75 2.70 55.46
CA ASP A 444 -14.30 2.64 55.20
C ASP A 444 -13.70 4.05 55.22
N TYR A 445 -14.34 5.04 54.59
CA TYR A 445 -13.89 6.43 54.64
C TYR A 445 -13.72 6.93 56.08
N TRP A 446 -14.74 6.74 56.92
CA TRP A 446 -14.64 7.13 58.33
C TRP A 446 -13.56 6.35 59.09
N ALA A 447 -13.30 5.09 58.73
CA ALA A 447 -12.20 4.32 59.30
C ALA A 447 -10.83 4.86 58.86
N THR A 448 -10.67 5.27 57.59
CA THR A 448 -9.42 5.88 57.09
C THR A 448 -9.11 7.20 57.79
N ARG A 449 -10.12 8.02 58.10
CA ARG A 449 -9.91 9.30 58.79
C ARG A 449 -9.46 9.13 60.25
N ARG A 450 -9.74 7.99 60.88
CA ARG A 450 -9.21 7.68 62.22
C ARG A 450 -7.72 7.36 62.19
N LEU A 451 -7.14 7.07 61.04
CA LEU A 451 -5.69 6.87 60.90
C LEU A 451 -4.91 8.18 61.07
N ASP A 452 -5.56 9.33 60.98
CA ASP A 452 -4.94 10.63 61.27
C ASP A 452 -4.58 10.78 62.76
N ASP A 453 -5.23 10.00 63.64
CA ASP A 453 -4.85 9.89 65.05
C ASP A 453 -3.75 8.83 65.20
N ASN A 454 -2.52 9.30 65.44
CA ASN A 454 -1.35 8.44 65.66
C ASN A 454 -1.58 7.37 66.73
N THR A 455 -2.41 7.62 67.74
CA THR A 455 -2.72 6.67 68.81
C THR A 455 -3.58 5.52 68.28
N ILE A 456 -4.60 5.85 67.49
CA ILE A 456 -5.51 4.86 66.89
C ILE A 456 -4.78 4.08 65.80
N ALA A 457 -4.00 4.76 64.96
CA ALA A 457 -3.19 4.13 63.92
C ALA A 457 -2.21 3.12 64.53
N THR A 458 -1.46 3.50 65.58
CA THR A 458 -0.52 2.60 66.26
C THR A 458 -1.23 1.39 66.87
N ALA A 459 -2.40 1.60 67.50
CA ALA A 459 -3.19 0.51 68.06
C ALA A 459 -3.73 -0.44 66.98
N LEU A 460 -4.11 0.08 65.81
CA LEU A 460 -4.62 -0.75 64.71
C LEU A 460 -3.49 -1.56 64.06
N VAL A 461 -2.30 -0.97 63.86
CA VAL A 461 -1.10 -1.69 63.40
C VAL A 461 -0.78 -2.86 64.33
N ALA A 462 -0.89 -2.68 65.65
CA ALA A 462 -0.59 -3.73 66.61
C ALA A 462 -1.66 -4.84 66.66
N ASN A 463 -2.94 -4.48 66.54
CA ASN A 463 -4.05 -5.42 66.76
C ASN A 463 -4.58 -6.07 65.46
N ASN A 464 -4.47 -5.39 64.32
CA ASN A 464 -4.93 -5.88 63.02
C ASN A 464 -4.12 -5.26 61.84
N PRO A 465 -2.87 -5.71 61.62
CA PRO A 465 -1.98 -5.13 60.61
C PRO A 465 -2.52 -5.18 59.18
N SER A 466 -3.26 -6.23 58.81
CA SER A 466 -3.83 -6.37 57.47
C SER A 466 -4.95 -5.34 57.21
N GLU A 467 -5.75 -5.04 58.23
CA GLU A 467 -6.77 -4.00 58.12
C GLU A 467 -6.15 -2.61 58.06
N TYR A 468 -5.09 -2.36 58.84
CA TYR A 468 -4.32 -1.12 58.71
C TYR A 468 -3.78 -0.94 57.28
N ALA A 469 -3.16 -1.98 56.70
CA ALA A 469 -2.64 -1.93 55.34
C ALA A 469 -3.75 -1.71 54.28
N ARG A 470 -4.91 -2.36 54.45
CA ARG A 470 -6.09 -2.15 53.59
C ARG A 470 -6.60 -0.72 53.67
N LEU A 471 -6.80 -0.18 54.87
CA LEU A 471 -7.30 1.19 55.08
C LEU A 471 -6.29 2.24 54.60
N GLN A 472 -4.98 1.99 54.78
CA GLN A 472 -3.95 2.87 54.24
C GLN A 472 -3.98 2.90 52.72
N THR A 473 -4.16 1.73 52.07
CA THR A 473 -4.30 1.64 50.60
C THR A 473 -5.53 2.40 50.11
N LEU A 474 -6.69 2.22 50.77
CA LEU A 474 -7.92 2.94 50.44
C LEU A 474 -7.77 4.46 50.62
N LYS A 475 -7.10 4.89 51.70
CA LYS A 475 -6.81 6.30 51.95
C LYS A 475 -5.98 6.90 50.80
N THR A 476 -4.86 6.26 50.44
CA THR A 476 -4.01 6.70 49.32
C THR A 476 -4.77 6.73 48.00
N GLN A 477 -5.59 5.72 47.70
CA GLN A 477 -6.40 5.68 46.48
C GLN A 477 -7.41 6.84 46.44
N GLN A 478 -8.07 7.11 47.57
CA GLN A 478 -9.05 8.19 47.69
C GLN A 478 -8.40 9.57 47.52
N GLU A 479 -7.27 9.81 48.18
CA GLU A 479 -6.52 11.07 48.08
C GLU A 479 -5.98 11.28 46.66
N THR A 480 -5.39 10.24 46.06
CA THR A 480 -4.89 10.28 44.67
C THR A 480 -6.00 10.58 43.68
N LEU A 481 -7.16 9.93 43.84
CA LEU A 481 -8.33 10.15 43.00
C LEU A 481 -8.84 11.58 43.11
N SER A 482 -8.95 12.11 44.33
CA SER A 482 -9.38 13.49 44.58
C SER A 482 -8.40 14.51 43.98
N ALA A 483 -7.10 14.28 44.13
CA ALA A 483 -6.07 15.14 43.57
C ALA A 483 -6.10 15.15 42.02
N ARG A 484 -6.20 13.97 41.40
CA ARG A 484 -6.32 13.83 39.93
C ARG A 484 -7.55 14.53 39.39
N ILE A 485 -8.70 14.36 40.04
CA ILE A 485 -9.93 15.06 39.64
C ILE A 485 -9.70 16.58 39.70
N GLY A 486 -9.12 17.10 40.79
CA GLY A 486 -8.84 18.53 40.91
C GLY A 486 -7.87 19.10 39.86
N ILE A 487 -6.84 18.34 39.49
CA ILE A 487 -5.92 18.71 38.40
C ILE A 487 -6.68 18.73 37.07
N LEU A 488 -7.42 17.66 36.76
CA LEU A 488 -8.18 17.54 35.52
C LEU A 488 -9.28 18.61 35.42
N GLU A 489 -9.94 18.98 36.51
CA GLU A 489 -10.96 20.03 36.51
C GLU A 489 -10.42 21.38 36.02
N ARG A 490 -9.18 21.71 36.41
CA ARG A 490 -8.53 22.97 36.04
C ARG A 490 -8.01 22.94 34.61
N PHE A 491 -7.34 21.87 34.21
CA PHE A 491 -6.84 21.72 32.83
C PHE A 491 -7.95 21.54 31.79
N ASN A 492 -9.12 21.01 32.18
CA ASN A 492 -10.28 20.92 31.30
C ASN A 492 -11.22 22.13 31.43
N ALA A 493 -10.98 23.05 32.37
CA ALA A 493 -11.89 24.15 32.70
C ALA A 493 -13.34 23.68 32.96
N GLN A 494 -13.50 22.48 33.55
CA GLN A 494 -14.79 21.84 33.78
C GLN A 494 -14.81 21.15 35.14
N ALA A 495 -15.82 21.45 35.96
CA ALA A 495 -16.04 20.75 37.23
C ALA A 495 -16.51 19.31 37.01
N PHE A 496 -16.05 18.36 37.83
CA PHE A 496 -16.46 16.95 37.72
C PHE A 496 -17.93 16.78 38.12
N VAL A 497 -18.35 17.50 39.18
CA VAL A 497 -19.73 17.60 39.67
C VAL A 497 -20.16 19.06 39.82
N THR A 498 -21.46 19.31 39.65
CA THR A 498 -22.05 20.62 39.91
C THR A 498 -22.30 20.79 41.41
N VAL A 499 -21.81 21.87 42.00
CA VAL A 499 -21.90 22.12 43.45
C VAL A 499 -23.05 23.08 43.75
N GLY A 500 -24.07 22.61 44.46
CA GLY A 500 -25.20 23.41 44.95
C GLY A 500 -25.07 23.80 46.43
N ASP A 501 -26.04 24.55 46.95
CA ASP A 501 -26.02 25.07 48.33
C ASP A 501 -26.16 23.98 49.41
N THR A 502 -26.82 22.87 49.09
CA THR A 502 -27.12 21.79 50.05
C THR A 502 -26.57 20.43 49.64
N GLY A 503 -25.83 20.35 48.54
CA GLY A 503 -25.32 19.10 47.98
C GLY A 503 -24.77 19.27 46.57
N VAL A 504 -24.41 18.15 45.93
CA VAL A 504 -23.82 18.13 44.57
C VAL A 504 -24.71 17.39 43.58
N THR A 505 -24.56 17.68 42.30
CA THR A 505 -25.22 16.98 41.19
C THR A 505 -24.15 16.33 40.32
N THR A 506 -24.26 15.02 40.11
CA THR A 506 -23.31 14.28 39.25
C THR A 506 -23.54 14.57 37.77
N GLY A 507 -22.60 14.18 36.89
CA GLY A 507 -22.75 14.32 35.44
C GLY A 507 -23.99 13.63 34.85
N GLN A 508 -24.56 12.65 35.56
CA GLN A 508 -25.82 11.97 35.21
C GLN A 508 -27.09 12.71 35.70
N GLY A 509 -26.95 13.91 36.25
CA GLY A 509 -28.05 14.67 36.86
C GLY A 509 -28.51 14.13 38.22
N THR A 510 -27.79 13.16 38.81
CA THR A 510 -28.16 12.61 40.13
C THR A 510 -27.79 13.60 41.23
N VAL A 511 -28.77 14.00 42.03
CA VAL A 511 -28.58 14.93 43.15
C VAL A 511 -28.21 14.17 44.42
N ILE A 512 -27.10 14.56 45.05
CA ILE A 512 -26.55 14.00 46.28
C ILE A 512 -26.55 15.10 47.35
N THR A 513 -27.39 14.95 48.37
CA THR A 513 -27.49 15.92 49.48
C THR A 513 -26.32 15.75 50.47
N ALA A 514 -25.78 16.86 50.95
CA ALA A 514 -24.79 16.85 52.02
C ALA A 514 -25.45 16.51 53.37
N LEU A 515 -24.98 15.45 54.02
CA LEU A 515 -25.53 14.91 55.27
C LEU A 515 -24.59 15.20 56.44
N ALA A 516 -25.14 15.37 57.64
CA ALA A 516 -24.31 15.52 58.84
C ALA A 516 -23.46 14.26 59.08
N ALA A 517 -22.23 14.41 59.57
CA ALA A 517 -21.31 13.29 59.77
C ALA A 517 -21.92 12.14 60.62
N ALA A 518 -22.73 12.48 61.64
CA ALA A 518 -23.44 11.49 62.45
C ALA A 518 -24.41 10.59 61.64
N GLN A 519 -25.02 11.14 60.58
CA GLN A 519 -25.98 10.42 59.73
C GLN A 519 -25.29 9.45 58.77
N THR A 520 -23.99 9.60 58.55
CA THR A 520 -23.19 8.78 57.64
C THR A 520 -22.24 7.83 58.38
N GLY A 521 -22.38 7.69 59.71
CA GLY A 521 -21.55 6.83 60.55
C GLY A 521 -20.25 7.46 61.05
N GLY A 522 -20.06 8.75 60.80
CA GLY A 522 -18.96 9.56 61.30
C GLY A 522 -19.15 10.08 62.74
N PRO A 523 -18.19 10.86 63.26
CA PRO A 523 -18.30 11.46 64.58
C PRO A 523 -19.47 12.44 64.65
N ALA A 524 -20.12 12.55 65.82
CA ALA A 524 -21.22 13.49 66.06
C ALA A 524 -20.70 14.95 66.08
N THR A 525 -20.62 15.54 64.89
CA THR A 525 -20.13 16.90 64.64
C THR A 525 -21.11 17.64 63.71
N ASP A 526 -20.98 18.96 63.65
CA ASP A 526 -21.76 19.81 62.70
C ASP A 526 -21.22 19.75 61.26
N GLU A 527 -20.16 18.96 61.01
CA GLU A 527 -19.58 18.78 59.68
C GLU A 527 -20.58 18.04 58.77
N ARG A 528 -20.76 18.54 57.55
CA ARG A 528 -21.62 17.93 56.53
C ARG A 528 -20.76 17.38 55.39
N ASP A 529 -21.12 16.20 54.88
CA ASP A 529 -20.41 15.49 53.82
C ASP A 529 -21.34 15.08 52.68
N ALA A 530 -20.88 15.26 51.44
CA ALA A 530 -21.49 14.71 50.24
C ALA A 530 -20.56 13.62 49.66
N PHE A 531 -21.07 12.39 49.55
CA PHE A 531 -20.30 11.23 49.07
C PHE A 531 -20.66 10.89 47.63
N VAL A 532 -19.68 10.91 46.74
CA VAL A 532 -19.82 10.53 45.32
C VAL A 532 -19.05 9.24 45.10
N SER A 533 -19.76 8.13 44.90
CA SER A 533 -19.15 6.83 44.61
C SER A 533 -18.85 6.68 43.11
N LEU A 534 -17.60 6.40 42.76
CA LEU A 534 -17.19 6.10 41.40
C LEU A 534 -17.27 4.59 41.10
N ASN A 535 -17.73 4.25 39.89
CA ASN A 535 -17.84 2.87 39.45
C ASN A 535 -16.56 2.37 38.75
N THR A 536 -16.48 1.06 38.49
CA THR A 536 -15.30 0.41 37.91
C THR A 536 -14.99 0.82 36.46
N ALA A 537 -15.90 1.48 35.76
CA ALA A 537 -15.66 2.04 34.42
C ALA A 537 -15.14 3.49 34.47
N GLN A 538 -15.43 4.25 35.53
CA GLN A 538 -15.06 5.66 35.62
C GLN A 538 -13.60 5.88 36.00
N THR A 539 -13.08 5.11 36.97
CA THR A 539 -11.70 5.27 37.44
C THR A 539 -10.66 5.03 36.35
N PRO A 540 -10.76 3.97 35.50
CA PRO A 540 -9.83 3.80 34.38
C PRO A 540 -9.85 4.96 33.38
N LEU A 541 -11.02 5.58 33.13
CA LEU A 541 -11.13 6.75 32.25
C LEU A 541 -10.45 7.99 32.87
N LEU A 542 -10.58 8.21 34.18
CA LEU A 542 -9.86 9.28 34.88
C LEU A 542 -8.34 9.05 34.83
N ASP A 543 -7.90 7.81 35.02
CA ASP A 543 -6.48 7.43 34.95
C ASP A 543 -5.93 7.62 33.53
N GLN A 544 -6.70 7.25 32.50
CA GLN A 544 -6.36 7.51 31.11
C GLN A 544 -6.27 9.00 30.80
N ALA A 545 -7.24 9.82 31.24
CA ALA A 545 -7.22 11.26 31.02
C ALA A 545 -6.00 11.93 31.66
N TYR A 546 -5.68 11.56 32.91
CA TYR A 546 -4.50 12.05 33.61
C TYR A 546 -3.19 11.56 32.97
N THR A 547 -3.13 10.29 32.56
CA THR A 547 -1.94 9.73 31.86
C THR A 547 -1.71 10.42 30.52
N ALA A 548 -2.77 10.72 29.77
CA ALA A 548 -2.69 11.51 28.55
C ALA A 548 -2.15 12.92 28.84
N LEU A 549 -2.68 13.64 29.84
CA LEU A 549 -2.17 14.96 30.23
C LEU A 549 -0.67 14.90 30.57
N LYS A 550 -0.27 13.90 31.36
CA LYS A 550 1.12 13.65 31.74
C LYS A 550 2.02 13.34 30.54
N GLN A 551 1.54 12.53 29.60
CA GLN A 551 2.28 12.21 28.38
C GLN A 551 2.42 13.43 27.46
N SER A 552 1.40 14.29 27.39
CA SER A 552 1.46 15.57 26.67
C SER A 552 2.55 16.48 27.26
N ALA A 553 2.57 16.61 28.59
CA ALA A 553 3.62 17.35 29.29
C ALA A 553 5.02 16.77 29.05
N TYR A 554 5.15 15.44 29.09
CA TYR A 554 6.41 14.78 28.76
C TYR A 554 6.87 15.11 27.33
N ASN A 555 5.97 14.97 26.36
CA ASN A 555 6.29 15.21 24.95
C ASN A 555 6.71 16.65 24.66
N ALA A 556 6.11 17.61 25.35
CA ALA A 556 6.44 19.03 25.21
C ALA A 556 7.79 19.38 25.85
N LEU A 557 8.04 18.86 27.05
CA LEU A 557 9.17 19.30 27.88
C LEU A 557 10.44 18.49 27.64
N ALA A 558 10.36 17.22 27.23
CA ALA A 558 11.54 16.36 27.08
C ALA A 558 12.54 16.88 26.03
N PRO A 559 12.13 17.36 24.83
CA PRO A 559 13.04 17.97 23.86
C PRO A 559 13.76 19.23 24.35
N GLN A 560 13.10 19.99 25.23
CA GLN A 560 13.61 21.24 25.78
C GLN A 560 14.52 21.06 27.00
N THR A 561 14.55 19.86 27.58
CA THR A 561 15.26 19.56 28.84
C THR A 561 16.18 18.35 28.66
N ARG A 562 15.73 17.16 29.02
CA ARG A 562 16.53 15.93 29.05
C ARG A 562 17.13 15.52 27.71
N LEU A 563 16.47 15.83 26.58
CA LEU A 563 16.94 15.52 25.23
C LEU A 563 17.64 16.70 24.55
N LYS A 564 17.59 17.89 25.15
CA LYS A 564 18.20 19.11 24.61
C LYS A 564 19.67 18.93 24.20
N PRO A 565 20.53 18.22 24.98
CA PRO A 565 21.93 18.04 24.60
C PRO A 565 22.15 17.31 23.27
N TYR A 566 21.20 16.47 22.83
CA TYR A 566 21.28 15.78 21.55
C TYR A 566 20.89 16.70 20.40
N PHE A 567 19.81 17.47 20.58
CA PHE A 567 19.37 18.46 19.58
C PHE A 567 20.37 19.60 19.39
N ASP A 568 21.05 20.02 20.46
CA ASP A 568 22.12 21.01 20.40
C ASP A 568 23.34 20.51 19.58
N GLY A 569 23.50 19.19 19.43
CA GLY A 569 24.55 18.55 18.62
C GLY A 569 24.18 18.35 17.15
N ILE A 570 23.04 18.87 16.68
CA ILE A 570 22.67 18.84 15.26
C ILE A 570 23.26 20.07 14.57
N GLY A 571 24.26 19.85 13.72
CA GLY A 571 24.91 20.87 12.92
C GLY A 571 24.14 21.17 11.63
N LEU A 572 24.41 22.34 11.05
CA LEU A 572 23.99 22.69 9.68
C LEU A 572 25.24 22.85 8.82
N THR A 573 25.35 22.03 7.78
CA THR A 573 26.37 22.20 6.74
C THR A 573 25.74 22.79 5.49
N ILE A 574 26.40 23.80 4.92
CA ILE A 574 26.01 24.43 3.66
C ILE A 574 27.18 24.26 2.70
N ASP A 575 26.96 23.52 1.61
CA ASP A 575 27.96 23.27 0.57
C ASP A 575 27.36 23.47 -0.83
N GLU A 576 28.14 23.14 -1.87
CA GLU A 576 27.74 23.32 -3.28
C GLU A 576 26.52 22.47 -3.69
N ASN A 577 26.16 21.46 -2.90
CA ASN A 577 25.01 20.59 -3.11
C ASN A 577 23.78 21.02 -2.29
N GLY A 578 23.86 22.11 -1.50
CA GLY A 578 22.75 22.70 -0.76
C GLY A 578 22.96 22.75 0.76
N PHE A 579 21.86 22.74 1.50
CA PHE A 579 21.87 22.65 2.96
C PHE A 579 21.68 21.19 3.37
N ARG A 580 22.48 20.71 4.33
CA ARG A 580 22.34 19.40 4.94
C ARG A 580 22.52 19.49 6.46
N LEU A 581 21.81 18.65 7.19
CA LEU A 581 22.01 18.51 8.62
C LEU A 581 23.19 17.56 8.88
N ASP A 582 24.01 17.87 9.89
CA ASP A 582 25.13 17.05 10.35
C ASP A 582 24.81 16.50 11.75
N TYR A 583 24.76 15.17 11.85
CA TYR A 583 24.38 14.46 13.06
C TYR A 583 25.57 13.89 13.83
N SER A 584 26.80 14.15 13.39
CA SER A 584 28.01 13.54 13.94
C SER A 584 28.23 13.85 15.44
N GLU A 585 27.93 15.08 15.86
CA GLU A 585 28.05 15.47 17.27
C GLU A 585 26.92 14.87 18.11
N MET A 586 25.68 14.89 17.63
CA MET A 586 24.57 14.18 18.27
C MET A 586 24.89 12.69 18.48
N ASP A 587 25.45 12.04 17.47
CA ASP A 587 25.86 10.64 17.53
C ASP A 587 26.93 10.38 18.60
N ALA A 588 27.97 11.22 18.63
CA ALA A 588 29.01 11.15 19.65
C ALA A 588 28.45 11.33 21.08
N VAL A 589 27.46 12.23 21.26
CA VAL A 589 26.78 12.42 22.54
C VAL A 589 25.97 11.18 22.93
N LEU A 590 25.26 10.54 21.98
CA LEU A 590 24.54 9.28 22.21
C LEU A 590 25.49 8.16 22.65
N ASP A 591 26.60 7.96 21.95
CA ASP A 591 27.60 6.96 22.32
C ASP A 591 28.21 7.23 23.71
N ALA A 592 28.47 8.50 24.04
CA ALA A 592 28.97 8.89 25.36
C ALA A 592 27.96 8.59 26.47
N VAL A 593 26.67 8.87 26.25
CA VAL A 593 25.60 8.57 27.20
C VAL A 593 25.41 7.06 27.34
N TYR A 594 25.41 6.31 26.24
CA TYR A 594 25.32 4.85 26.28
C TYR A 594 26.49 4.22 27.04
N ALA A 595 27.72 4.71 26.83
CA ALA A 595 28.91 4.23 27.54
C ALA A 595 28.83 4.47 29.07
N GLY A 596 28.27 5.61 29.50
CA GLY A 596 28.07 5.93 30.91
C GLY A 596 26.87 5.22 31.54
N ASN A 597 25.77 5.07 30.80
CA ASN A 597 24.55 4.38 31.22
C ASN A 597 23.82 3.80 29.99
N LYS A 598 24.03 2.50 29.76
CA LYS A 598 23.49 1.77 28.61
C LYS A 598 21.97 1.91 28.48
N ALA A 599 21.22 1.75 29.58
CA ALA A 599 19.76 1.84 29.57
C ALA A 599 19.26 3.25 29.22
N LYS A 600 19.94 4.29 29.74
CA LYS A 600 19.63 5.68 29.38
C LYS A 600 19.93 5.95 27.90
N GLY A 601 21.08 5.51 27.39
CA GLY A 601 21.43 5.69 25.97
C GLY A 601 20.41 5.04 25.03
N ILE A 602 19.98 3.81 25.32
CA ILE A 602 18.94 3.11 24.55
C ILE A 602 17.60 3.85 24.64
N THR A 603 17.19 4.24 25.85
CA THR A 603 15.92 4.97 26.05
C THR A 603 15.91 6.30 25.31
N ASP A 604 17.03 7.02 25.34
CA ASP A 604 17.18 8.32 24.68
C ASP A 604 17.17 8.19 23.17
N CYS A 605 17.88 7.21 22.62
CA CYS A 605 17.85 6.91 21.19
C CYS A 605 16.43 6.57 20.72
N LEU A 606 15.70 5.76 21.49
CA LEU A 606 14.31 5.38 21.16
C LEU A 606 13.33 6.57 21.30
N ASP A 607 13.51 7.44 22.29
CA ASP A 607 12.71 8.66 22.40
C ASP A 607 13.07 9.68 21.30
N LEU A 608 14.35 9.87 20.95
CA LEU A 608 14.77 10.69 19.81
C LEU A 608 14.19 10.19 18.49
N LYS A 609 14.10 8.87 18.30
CA LYS A 609 13.38 8.26 17.16
C LYS A 609 11.90 8.66 17.15
N ARG A 610 11.24 8.81 18.31
CA ARG A 610 9.83 9.26 18.37
C ARG A 610 9.65 10.73 18.01
N TYR A 611 10.67 11.56 18.26
CA TYR A 611 10.69 12.97 17.84
C TYR A 611 11.21 13.16 16.40
N ALA A 612 11.51 12.07 15.69
CA ALA A 612 12.08 12.11 14.35
C ALA A 612 11.16 12.75 13.31
N GLY A 613 9.84 12.77 13.51
CA GLY A 613 8.88 13.42 12.60
C GLY A 613 9.18 13.19 11.11
N ASP A 614 9.04 14.24 10.30
CA ASP A 614 9.46 14.30 8.89
C ASP A 614 10.93 14.77 8.73
N ILE A 615 11.82 14.44 9.68
CA ILE A 615 13.25 14.73 9.54
C ILE A 615 13.82 13.82 8.43
N ASP A 616 14.93 14.27 7.82
CA ASP A 616 15.69 13.59 6.77
C ASP A 616 15.95 12.08 7.03
N GLU A 617 15.94 11.26 5.98
CA GLU A 617 16.14 9.79 6.01
C GLU A 617 17.44 9.41 6.72
N SER A 618 18.46 10.27 6.64
CA SER A 618 19.75 10.10 7.32
C SER A 618 19.63 10.09 8.86
N TYR A 619 18.70 10.84 9.45
CA TYR A 619 18.43 10.83 10.89
C TYR A 619 17.75 9.52 11.31
N LEU A 620 16.79 9.04 10.50
CA LEU A 620 16.08 7.80 10.75
C LEU A 620 17.01 6.58 10.64
N GLY A 621 17.81 6.52 9.58
CA GLY A 621 18.81 5.47 9.40
C GLY A 621 19.82 5.44 10.55
N LEU A 622 20.26 6.60 11.04
CA LEU A 622 21.11 6.68 12.23
C LEU A 622 20.41 6.07 13.45
N MET A 623 19.20 6.51 13.79
CA MET A 623 18.49 6.01 14.99
C MET A 623 18.16 4.50 14.90
N GLU A 624 17.85 4.00 13.71
CA GLU A 624 17.57 2.58 13.47
C GLU A 624 18.81 1.71 13.60
N GLY A 625 19.95 2.15 13.07
CA GLY A 625 21.21 1.44 13.18
C GLY A 625 21.85 1.50 14.58
N LYS A 626 21.57 2.53 15.39
CA LYS A 626 22.32 2.74 16.65
C LYS A 626 22.07 1.69 17.71
N VAL A 627 20.80 1.38 18.01
CA VAL A 627 20.48 0.36 19.03
C VAL A 627 21.01 -1.01 18.60
N THR A 628 20.81 -1.37 17.33
CA THR A 628 21.34 -2.60 16.72
C THR A 628 22.86 -2.66 16.84
N GLY A 629 23.58 -1.62 16.45
CA GLY A 629 25.03 -1.58 16.56
C GLY A 629 25.54 -1.63 18.01
N TRP A 630 24.81 -1.08 18.99
CA TRP A 630 25.13 -1.26 20.42
C TRP A 630 24.95 -2.70 20.89
N ILE A 631 23.90 -3.38 20.41
CA ILE A 631 23.66 -4.79 20.71
C ILE A 631 24.78 -5.63 20.10
N GLU A 632 25.10 -5.45 18.82
CA GLU A 632 26.16 -6.18 18.14
C GLU A 632 27.51 -6.02 18.84
N ARG A 633 27.91 -4.77 19.15
CA ARG A 633 29.16 -4.51 19.87
C ARG A 633 29.18 -5.20 21.23
N ALA A 634 28.05 -5.19 21.96
CA ALA A 634 27.95 -5.84 23.26
C ALA A 634 28.02 -7.37 23.13
N VAL A 635 27.34 -7.96 22.14
CA VAL A 635 27.37 -9.41 21.88
C VAL A 635 28.78 -9.85 21.50
N ARG A 636 29.42 -9.19 20.53
CA ARG A 636 30.79 -9.50 20.09
C ARG A 636 31.84 -9.28 21.19
N SER A 637 31.57 -8.42 22.17
CA SER A 637 32.44 -8.20 23.33
C SER A 637 32.15 -9.15 24.51
N GLY A 638 31.19 -10.07 24.39
CA GLY A 638 30.79 -10.98 25.47
C GLY A 638 29.97 -10.32 26.59
N GLU A 639 29.39 -9.14 26.36
CA GLU A 639 28.60 -8.36 27.32
C GLU A 639 27.07 -8.63 27.23
N VAL A 640 26.64 -9.79 26.70
CA VAL A 640 25.22 -10.13 26.46
C VAL A 640 24.33 -9.91 27.70
N GLY A 641 24.81 -10.29 28.89
CA GLY A 641 24.06 -10.07 30.14
C GLY A 641 23.88 -8.59 30.48
N ALA A 642 24.87 -7.74 30.20
CA ALA A 642 24.80 -6.30 30.48
C ALA A 642 23.86 -5.58 29.50
N ILE A 643 23.90 -5.94 28.22
CA ILE A 643 22.98 -5.36 27.23
C ILE A 643 21.54 -5.81 27.46
N ASN A 644 21.27 -7.07 27.84
CA ASN A 644 19.93 -7.54 28.16
C ASN A 644 19.32 -6.85 29.39
N ALA A 645 20.14 -6.57 30.41
CA ALA A 645 19.69 -5.77 31.56
C ALA A 645 19.30 -4.34 31.13
N ALA A 646 20.10 -3.72 30.25
CA ALA A 646 19.83 -2.39 29.72
C ALA A 646 18.58 -2.34 28.82
N LEU A 647 18.41 -3.31 27.92
CA LEU A 647 17.23 -3.46 27.07
C LEU A 647 15.96 -3.65 27.90
N THR A 648 15.99 -4.52 28.91
CA THR A 648 14.85 -4.75 29.81
C THR A 648 14.40 -3.46 30.49
N GLN A 649 15.37 -2.68 31.01
CA GLN A 649 15.06 -1.41 31.67
C GLN A 649 14.51 -0.37 30.68
N ALA A 650 15.13 -0.22 29.51
CA ALA A 650 14.73 0.76 28.50
C ALA A 650 13.33 0.46 27.95
N TYR A 651 13.08 -0.76 27.48
CA TYR A 651 11.80 -1.16 26.88
C TYR A 651 10.66 -1.13 27.90
N SER A 652 10.90 -1.53 29.15
CA SER A 652 9.93 -1.42 30.24
C SER A 652 9.54 0.05 30.51
N SER A 653 10.52 0.97 30.55
CA SER A 653 10.25 2.40 30.76
C SER A 653 9.47 3.07 29.62
N LEU A 654 9.48 2.44 28.44
CA LEU A 654 8.78 2.89 27.24
C LEU A 654 7.43 2.19 27.02
N GLY A 655 7.08 1.21 27.86
CA GLY A 655 5.89 0.37 27.70
C GLY A 655 5.94 -0.53 26.45
N MET A 656 7.15 -0.82 25.94
CA MET A 656 7.36 -1.59 24.72
C MET A 656 7.54 -3.08 25.03
N THR A 657 7.22 -3.94 24.05
CA THR A 657 7.49 -5.38 24.13
C THR A 657 8.98 -5.63 24.27
N ALA A 658 9.39 -6.47 25.22
CA ALA A 658 10.80 -6.74 25.50
C ALA A 658 11.57 -7.21 24.26
N LEU A 659 12.81 -6.74 24.15
CA LEU A 659 13.82 -7.19 23.18
C LEU A 659 14.92 -7.93 23.94
N THR A 660 15.28 -9.14 23.49
CA THR A 660 16.34 -9.96 24.09
C THR A 660 17.46 -10.21 23.08
N ALA A 661 18.70 -9.94 23.46
CA ALA A 661 19.88 -10.25 22.68
C ALA A 661 20.45 -11.64 23.02
N TYR A 662 20.84 -12.37 21.98
CA TYR A 662 21.51 -13.67 22.02
C TYR A 662 22.80 -13.59 21.20
N GLY A 663 23.81 -14.36 21.62
CA GLY A 663 25.11 -14.40 20.97
C GLY A 663 25.74 -15.78 21.12
N GLY A 664 26.19 -16.33 20.00
CA GLY A 664 27.04 -17.53 19.97
C GLY A 664 28.49 -17.21 20.34
N SER A 665 29.37 -18.09 19.93
CA SER A 665 30.80 -18.12 20.17
C SER A 665 31.54 -18.16 18.82
N SER A 666 32.85 -18.41 18.83
CA SER A 666 33.60 -18.53 17.57
C SER A 666 33.63 -19.97 17.04
N GLY A 667 32.71 -20.83 17.46
CA GLY A 667 32.61 -22.19 17.01
C GLY A 667 31.17 -22.66 17.13
N ASN A 668 30.88 -23.82 16.52
CA ASN A 668 29.52 -24.31 16.31
C ASN A 668 28.65 -24.33 17.57
N ASP A 669 27.61 -23.52 17.56
CA ASP A 669 26.67 -23.34 18.65
C ASP A 669 25.28 -23.91 18.33
N TYR A 670 24.55 -24.27 19.39
CA TYR A 670 23.14 -24.62 19.30
C TYR A 670 22.35 -23.64 20.16
N MET A 671 21.58 -22.78 19.51
CA MET A 671 20.83 -21.70 20.16
C MET A 671 19.33 -21.95 20.05
N THR A 672 18.60 -21.87 21.16
CA THR A 672 17.14 -21.86 21.18
C THR A 672 16.66 -20.51 21.66
N ILE A 673 15.93 -19.80 20.81
CA ILE A 673 15.49 -18.42 21.02
C ILE A 673 14.05 -18.44 21.53
N GLY A 674 13.79 -17.60 22.55
CA GLY A 674 12.51 -17.56 23.26
C GLY A 674 11.34 -17.04 22.40
N THR A 675 10.17 -16.85 23.03
CA THR A 675 8.95 -16.41 22.33
C THR A 675 8.78 -14.88 22.27
N THR A 676 9.85 -14.13 22.49
CA THR A 676 9.84 -12.66 22.47
C THR A 676 10.63 -12.18 21.27
N ARG A 677 10.41 -10.93 20.86
CA ARG A 677 11.29 -10.29 19.88
C ARG A 677 12.75 -10.41 20.34
N SER A 678 13.59 -10.92 19.45
CA SER A 678 14.98 -11.24 19.77
C SER A 678 15.94 -10.69 18.71
N PHE A 679 17.16 -10.42 19.15
CA PHE A 679 18.30 -10.09 18.29
C PHE A 679 19.34 -11.18 18.48
N VAL A 680 19.71 -11.89 17.43
CA VAL A 680 20.50 -13.12 17.51
C VAL A 680 21.69 -13.01 16.58
N LEU A 681 22.89 -13.22 17.11
CA LEU A 681 24.12 -13.36 16.33
C LEU A 681 24.73 -14.74 16.59
N GLY A 682 24.95 -15.57 15.56
CA GLY A 682 25.69 -16.83 15.68
C GLY A 682 27.20 -16.60 15.83
N LEU A 683 27.74 -15.65 15.06
CA LEU A 683 29.15 -15.21 14.99
C LEU A 683 30.00 -16.04 14.03
N GLU A 684 30.81 -16.99 14.49
CA GLU A 684 31.65 -17.82 13.61
C GLU A 684 31.47 -19.29 13.98
N GLY A 685 31.59 -20.19 13.02
CA GLY A 685 31.29 -21.61 13.18
C GLY A 685 29.92 -21.96 12.59
N ASN A 686 29.71 -23.25 12.35
CA ASN A 686 28.46 -23.74 11.77
C ASN A 686 27.41 -23.88 12.89
N ASP A 687 26.54 -22.89 12.99
CA ASP A 687 25.59 -22.73 14.07
C ASP A 687 24.23 -23.35 13.74
N THR A 688 23.49 -23.72 14.77
CA THR A 688 22.09 -24.12 14.67
C THR A 688 21.25 -23.17 15.50
N ILE A 689 20.46 -22.34 14.82
CA ILE A 689 19.62 -21.32 15.44
C ILE A 689 18.16 -21.74 15.32
N ASP A 690 17.54 -22.12 16.43
CA ASP A 690 16.13 -22.47 16.54
C ASP A 690 15.38 -21.30 17.18
N ALA A 691 14.83 -20.42 16.33
CA ALA A 691 14.04 -19.28 16.75
C ALA A 691 12.54 -19.56 16.69
N THR A 692 11.91 -19.53 17.87
CA THR A 692 10.49 -19.84 18.03
C THR A 692 9.60 -18.63 17.67
N VAL A 693 8.53 -18.35 18.40
CA VAL A 693 7.58 -17.27 18.04
C VAL A 693 8.20 -15.91 18.34
N GLY A 694 8.30 -15.02 17.36
CA GLY A 694 8.95 -13.72 17.55
C GLY A 694 8.93 -12.93 16.24
N GLY A 695 9.25 -11.64 16.29
CA GLY A 695 9.59 -10.88 15.08
C GLY A 695 11.06 -10.59 15.15
N ASP A 696 11.87 -11.61 14.88
CA ASP A 696 13.26 -11.68 15.30
C ASP A 696 14.21 -11.10 14.25
N THR A 697 15.36 -10.62 14.71
CA THR A 697 16.49 -10.26 13.86
C THR A 697 17.60 -11.27 14.10
N ILE A 698 17.94 -12.05 13.08
CA ILE A 698 18.87 -13.17 13.14
C ILE A 698 19.96 -12.96 12.10
N ASP A 699 21.21 -13.13 12.52
CA ASP A 699 22.41 -13.15 11.68
C ASP A 699 23.22 -14.38 12.11
N GLY A 700 23.35 -15.37 11.22
CA GLY A 700 24.10 -16.61 11.49
C GLY A 700 25.59 -16.33 11.67
N GLY A 701 26.15 -15.51 10.79
CA GLY A 701 27.50 -14.96 10.93
C GLY A 701 28.45 -15.58 9.93
N GLY A 702 29.26 -16.55 10.31
CA GLY A 702 30.25 -17.16 9.42
C GLY A 702 30.35 -18.66 9.67
N GLY A 703 30.38 -19.48 8.63
CA GLY A 703 30.19 -20.94 8.73
C GLY A 703 28.88 -21.34 8.06
N ASP A 704 28.68 -22.65 7.86
CA ASP A 704 27.45 -23.15 7.22
C ASP A 704 26.36 -23.31 8.29
N ASP A 705 25.43 -22.36 8.37
CA ASP A 705 24.45 -22.24 9.44
C ASP A 705 23.11 -22.90 9.13
N LEU A 706 22.47 -23.47 10.15
CA LEU A 706 21.10 -23.96 10.10
C LEU A 706 20.18 -23.03 10.89
N ILE A 707 19.41 -22.21 10.18
CA ILE A 707 18.51 -21.22 10.78
C ILE A 707 17.06 -21.65 10.61
N MET A 708 16.40 -21.92 11.74
CA MET A 708 14.96 -22.13 11.81
C MET A 708 14.31 -20.88 12.40
N TYR A 709 13.59 -20.11 11.59
CA TYR A 709 12.93 -18.89 12.06
C TYR A 709 11.45 -19.09 12.40
N GLY A 710 10.99 -18.23 13.29
CA GLY A 710 9.66 -18.26 13.87
C GLY A 710 8.53 -18.01 12.89
N THR A 711 7.46 -18.77 13.02
CA THR A 711 6.18 -18.47 12.36
C THR A 711 5.18 -17.95 13.39
N GLY A 712 4.62 -16.78 13.14
CA GLY A 712 3.58 -16.13 13.93
C GLY A 712 4.18 -15.11 14.88
N GLY A 713 3.87 -13.82 14.74
CA GLY A 713 4.16 -12.85 15.79
C GLY A 713 4.55 -11.45 15.34
N ARG A 714 5.20 -11.30 14.16
CA ARG A 714 5.65 -10.05 13.50
C ARG A 714 6.56 -10.42 12.32
N ASP A 715 7.01 -9.41 11.58
CA ASP A 715 8.07 -9.50 10.57
C ASP A 715 9.40 -9.98 11.19
N ASN A 716 10.05 -10.95 10.53
CA ASN A 716 11.40 -11.40 10.83
C ASN A 716 12.42 -10.80 9.86
N THR A 717 13.65 -10.61 10.32
CA THR A 717 14.81 -10.28 9.49
C THR A 717 15.86 -11.36 9.72
N VAL A 718 16.23 -12.10 8.68
CA VAL A 718 17.11 -13.27 8.78
C VAL A 718 18.21 -13.14 7.75
N CYS A 719 19.46 -13.23 8.19
CA CYS A 719 20.66 -13.32 7.37
C CYS A 719 21.40 -14.62 7.74
N GLY A 720 21.82 -15.39 6.75
CA GLY A 720 22.72 -16.55 6.94
C GLY A 720 24.11 -16.06 7.35
N GLY A 721 24.77 -15.31 6.47
CA GLY A 721 26.09 -14.75 6.73
C GLY A 721 27.11 -15.14 5.67
N ASP A 722 28.32 -15.51 6.05
CA ASP A 722 29.32 -16.11 5.16
C ASP A 722 29.29 -17.64 5.33
N GLY A 723 29.08 -18.44 4.30
CA GLY A 723 29.00 -19.90 4.37
C GLY A 723 27.82 -20.43 3.57
N ASP A 724 27.70 -21.76 3.42
CA ASP A 724 26.57 -22.35 2.69
C ASP A 724 25.40 -22.58 3.67
N ASP A 725 24.50 -21.61 3.79
CA ASP A 725 23.49 -21.56 4.85
C ASP A 725 22.16 -22.23 4.46
N TYR A 726 21.46 -22.77 5.47
CA TYR A 726 20.14 -23.37 5.32
C TYR A 726 19.11 -22.65 6.20
N ILE A 727 18.24 -21.85 5.56
CA ILE A 727 17.26 -21.01 6.24
C ILE A 727 15.84 -21.53 5.99
N GLN A 728 15.08 -21.81 7.05
CA GLN A 728 13.72 -22.34 6.94
C GLN A 728 12.76 -21.86 8.05
N PRO A 729 11.44 -21.81 7.78
CA PRO A 729 10.45 -21.53 8.81
C PRO A 729 10.14 -22.78 9.65
N HIS A 730 9.73 -22.61 10.92
CA HIS A 730 9.21 -23.72 11.75
C HIS A 730 7.95 -24.41 11.18
N TYR A 731 7.08 -23.67 10.47
CA TYR A 731 5.86 -24.19 9.87
C TYR A 731 5.55 -23.52 8.53
N ALA A 732 5.83 -24.20 7.41
CA ALA A 732 5.58 -23.65 6.06
C ALA A 732 4.09 -23.50 5.67
N ASN A 733 3.12 -23.93 6.50
CA ASN A 733 1.72 -24.18 6.06
C ASN A 733 0.62 -23.29 6.69
N ASN A 734 0.97 -22.21 7.40
CA ASN A 734 -0.02 -21.34 8.05
C ASN A 734 0.02 -19.93 7.44
N TYR A 735 -1.16 -19.42 7.04
CA TYR A 735 -1.32 -18.06 6.53
C TYR A 735 -1.26 -17.03 7.63
N PHE A 736 -0.35 -16.07 7.50
CA PHE A 736 -0.30 -14.92 8.40
C PHE A 736 0.03 -13.63 7.64
N ASN A 737 -0.51 -12.50 8.12
CA ASN A 737 -0.31 -11.17 7.52
C ASN A 737 0.94 -10.48 8.10
N TYR A 738 2.13 -11.00 7.81
CA TYR A 738 3.40 -10.31 8.08
C TYR A 738 4.39 -10.56 6.93
N THR A 739 5.49 -9.81 6.93
CA THR A 739 6.52 -9.87 5.89
C THR A 739 7.85 -10.32 6.49
N ASN A 740 8.45 -11.39 5.98
CA ASN A 740 9.79 -11.80 6.39
C ASN A 740 10.83 -11.28 5.39
N TYR A 741 11.95 -10.81 5.90
CA TYR A 741 13.10 -10.35 5.14
C TYR A 741 14.23 -11.37 5.31
N ILE A 742 14.64 -12.02 4.23
CA ILE A 742 15.54 -13.18 4.25
C ILE A 742 16.71 -12.90 3.31
N SER A 743 17.93 -13.15 3.76
CA SER A 743 19.15 -13.10 2.96
C SER A 743 19.98 -14.35 3.27
N GLY A 744 20.52 -15.00 2.24
CA GLY A 744 21.53 -16.04 2.43
C GLY A 744 22.83 -15.41 2.91
N GLY A 745 23.37 -14.52 2.10
CA GLY A 745 24.64 -13.85 2.40
C GLY A 745 25.66 -14.30 1.37
N LYS A 746 26.91 -14.56 1.75
CA LYS A 746 27.90 -15.13 0.83
C LYS A 746 27.97 -16.64 0.99
N GLY A 747 27.74 -17.38 -0.08
CA GLY A 747 27.85 -18.84 -0.13
C GLY A 747 26.86 -19.42 -1.12
N ASP A 748 26.73 -20.74 -1.17
CA ASP A 748 25.65 -21.36 -1.94
C ASP A 748 24.49 -21.69 -0.98
N ASP A 749 23.54 -20.75 -0.82
CA ASP A 749 22.53 -20.80 0.24
C ASP A 749 21.22 -21.50 -0.16
N PHE A 750 20.49 -22.03 0.82
CA PHE A 750 19.15 -22.61 0.64
C PHE A 750 18.09 -21.91 1.50
N LEU A 751 17.20 -21.16 0.86
CA LEU A 751 16.26 -20.25 1.49
C LEU A 751 14.81 -20.71 1.30
N ILE A 752 14.15 -21.08 2.40
CA ILE A 752 12.73 -21.48 2.38
C ILE A 752 11.87 -20.37 2.98
N GLY A 753 10.86 -19.93 2.21
CA GLY A 753 9.80 -19.05 2.70
C GLY A 753 8.61 -19.81 3.26
N ASP A 754 7.89 -19.19 4.18
CA ASP A 754 6.57 -19.67 4.62
C ASP A 754 5.43 -19.15 3.70
N GLN A 755 4.17 -19.32 4.13
CA GLN A 755 2.98 -18.84 3.43
C GLN A 755 2.67 -17.34 3.58
N SER A 756 3.50 -16.61 4.34
CA SER A 756 3.39 -15.15 4.45
C SER A 756 4.09 -14.45 3.29
N ASN A 757 4.18 -13.12 3.34
CA ASN A 757 4.96 -12.38 2.34
C ASN A 757 6.45 -12.55 2.67
N ASN A 758 7.25 -12.98 1.69
CA ASN A 758 8.68 -13.15 1.90
C ASN A 758 9.44 -12.27 0.90
N VAL A 759 10.42 -11.54 1.41
CA VAL A 759 11.34 -10.68 0.65
C VAL A 759 12.74 -11.27 0.78
N TYR A 760 13.29 -11.72 -0.34
CA TYR A 760 14.63 -12.29 -0.42
C TYR A 760 15.60 -11.23 -0.95
N TYR A 761 16.68 -10.95 -0.23
CA TYR A 761 17.72 -10.04 -0.70
C TYR A 761 18.87 -10.82 -1.33
N PHE A 762 19.40 -10.28 -2.43
CA PHE A 762 20.56 -10.85 -3.12
C PHE A 762 21.48 -9.75 -3.63
N ASN A 763 22.75 -9.84 -3.29
CA ASN A 763 23.81 -8.93 -3.70
C ASN A 763 24.83 -9.63 -4.60
N LEU A 764 25.68 -8.82 -5.22
CA LEU A 764 26.77 -9.35 -6.04
C LEU A 764 27.86 -9.97 -5.16
N GLY A 765 28.27 -11.18 -5.50
CA GLY A 765 29.21 -12.01 -4.73
C GLY A 765 28.53 -12.88 -3.67
N ASP A 766 27.20 -12.94 -3.67
CA ASP A 766 26.42 -13.79 -2.74
C ASP A 766 26.55 -15.27 -3.12
N GLY A 767 26.73 -15.65 -4.40
CA GLY A 767 27.01 -17.04 -4.80
C GLY A 767 25.86 -17.70 -5.58
N ASN A 768 25.62 -19.00 -5.37
CA ASN A 768 24.57 -19.77 -6.06
C ASN A 768 23.45 -20.19 -5.10
N ASP A 769 22.50 -19.29 -4.90
CA ASP A 769 21.41 -19.48 -3.95
C ASP A 769 20.24 -20.24 -4.58
N THR A 770 19.53 -20.98 -3.72
CA THR A 770 18.26 -21.63 -4.05
C THR A 770 17.15 -21.08 -3.16
N VAL A 771 16.09 -20.56 -3.79
CA VAL A 771 14.90 -20.05 -3.11
C VAL A 771 13.72 -20.97 -3.36
N LEU A 772 13.08 -21.41 -2.29
CA LEU A 772 11.85 -22.19 -2.32
C LEU A 772 10.72 -21.41 -1.63
N CYS A 773 9.71 -21.01 -2.40
CA CYS A 773 8.60 -20.18 -1.91
C CYS A 773 7.31 -20.99 -1.80
N PHE A 774 6.72 -21.02 -0.61
CA PHE A 774 5.43 -21.65 -0.34
C PHE A 774 4.37 -20.59 -0.04
N GLY A 775 3.94 -19.70 -0.95
CA GLY A 775 3.02 -18.60 -0.60
C GLY A 775 2.27 -17.95 -1.79
N LYS A 776 1.41 -16.96 -1.49
CA LYS A 776 0.62 -16.21 -2.50
C LYS A 776 1.35 -15.01 -3.11
N SER A 777 2.39 -14.51 -2.46
CA SER A 777 3.20 -13.37 -2.92
C SER A 777 4.57 -13.37 -2.25
N GLY A 778 5.62 -13.17 -3.04
CA GLY A 778 6.98 -12.94 -2.54
C GLY A 778 7.77 -12.08 -3.52
N GLU A 779 8.93 -11.61 -3.09
CA GLU A 779 9.79 -10.73 -3.87
C GLU A 779 11.27 -11.10 -3.69
N ILE A 780 12.03 -11.14 -4.79
CA ILE A 780 13.49 -11.12 -4.75
C ILE A 780 13.93 -9.69 -5.05
N VAL A 781 14.76 -9.11 -4.19
CA VAL A 781 15.28 -7.75 -4.32
C VAL A 781 16.78 -7.83 -4.56
N PHE A 782 17.20 -7.39 -5.74
CA PHE A 782 18.61 -7.26 -6.08
C PHE A 782 19.21 -5.98 -5.49
N GLY A 783 20.41 -6.11 -4.91
CA GLY A 783 21.20 -5.02 -4.37
C GLY A 783 21.84 -4.11 -5.43
N GLU A 784 22.59 -3.10 -4.99
CA GLU A 784 23.29 -2.18 -5.88
C GLU A 784 24.30 -2.91 -6.78
N GLY A 785 24.40 -2.50 -8.04
CA GLY A 785 25.35 -3.08 -9.01
C GLY A 785 24.80 -4.23 -9.85
N ILE A 786 23.56 -4.67 -9.63
CA ILE A 786 22.86 -5.64 -10.49
C ILE A 786 21.75 -4.89 -11.26
N ALA A 787 21.93 -4.69 -12.56
CA ALA A 787 20.90 -4.10 -13.42
C ALA A 787 20.10 -5.19 -14.18
N PRO A 788 18.90 -4.90 -14.70
CA PRO A 788 18.11 -5.86 -15.47
C PRO A 788 18.86 -6.47 -16.66
N GLY A 789 19.79 -5.72 -17.28
CA GLY A 789 20.61 -6.21 -18.40
C GLY A 789 21.73 -7.18 -18.00
N ASP A 790 22.05 -7.27 -16.71
CA ASP A 790 23.11 -8.16 -16.19
C ASP A 790 22.56 -9.55 -15.83
N VAL A 791 21.23 -9.72 -15.87
CA VAL A 791 20.53 -10.93 -15.45
C VAL A 791 19.93 -11.64 -16.66
N SER A 792 20.25 -12.93 -16.81
CA SER A 792 19.62 -13.82 -17.81
C SER A 792 18.69 -14.82 -17.13
N ILE A 793 17.54 -15.10 -17.75
CA ILE A 793 16.50 -15.99 -17.22
C ILE A 793 16.52 -17.29 -18.03
N SER A 794 16.44 -18.43 -17.36
CA SER A 794 16.27 -19.74 -18.02
C SER A 794 15.42 -20.67 -17.16
N ALA A 795 14.77 -21.68 -17.77
CA ALA A 795 14.06 -22.73 -17.05
C ALA A 795 14.94 -23.98 -16.88
N SER A 796 14.78 -24.70 -15.76
CA SER A 796 15.44 -25.99 -15.52
C SER A 796 14.58 -27.16 -15.97
N THR A 797 15.21 -28.29 -16.30
CA THR A 797 14.52 -29.55 -16.65
C THR A 797 13.64 -30.12 -15.53
N ARG A 798 13.79 -29.60 -14.30
CA ARG A 798 13.00 -30.00 -13.12
C ARG A 798 11.89 -29.01 -12.75
N GLY A 799 11.70 -27.95 -13.54
CA GLY A 799 10.64 -26.98 -13.33
C GLY A 799 10.99 -25.83 -12.36
N ALA A 800 12.27 -25.44 -12.31
CA ALA A 800 12.75 -24.24 -11.60
C ALA A 800 13.03 -23.09 -12.59
N ILE A 801 12.98 -21.84 -12.14
CA ILE A 801 13.55 -20.70 -12.88
C ILE A 801 14.98 -20.45 -12.36
N ILE A 802 15.91 -20.18 -13.26
CA ILE A 802 17.30 -19.87 -12.95
C ILE A 802 17.58 -18.45 -13.45
N LEU A 803 17.89 -17.56 -12.51
CA LEU A 803 18.39 -16.21 -12.78
C LEU A 803 19.90 -16.26 -12.69
N ARG A 804 20.61 -16.08 -13.80
CA ARG A 804 22.08 -15.98 -13.80
C ARG A 804 22.49 -14.52 -13.86
N ILE A 805 23.27 -14.09 -12.89
CA ILE A 805 23.73 -12.72 -12.74
C ILE A 805 25.19 -12.65 -13.20
N THR A 806 25.47 -11.79 -14.18
CA THR A 806 26.81 -11.56 -14.69
C THR A 806 27.39 -10.30 -14.07
N ASP A 807 28.49 -10.41 -13.33
CA ASP A 807 29.22 -9.23 -12.88
C ASP A 807 29.92 -8.55 -14.07
N PRO A 808 29.56 -7.30 -14.45
CA PRO A 808 30.22 -6.59 -15.54
C PRO A 808 31.68 -6.26 -15.24
N THR A 809 32.08 -6.25 -13.97
CA THR A 809 33.46 -6.01 -13.52
C THR A 809 34.30 -7.29 -13.44
N THR A 810 33.66 -8.44 -13.24
CA THR A 810 34.31 -9.77 -13.26
C THR A 810 33.50 -10.82 -14.03
N PRO A 811 33.44 -10.79 -15.39
CA PRO A 811 32.55 -11.65 -16.19
C PRO A 811 32.80 -13.17 -16.09
N SER A 812 33.89 -13.58 -15.43
CA SER A 812 34.21 -14.97 -15.10
C SER A 812 33.61 -15.46 -13.79
N SER A 813 33.18 -14.55 -12.90
CA SER A 813 32.36 -14.85 -11.74
C SER A 813 30.90 -14.81 -12.18
N ARG A 814 30.14 -15.85 -11.86
CA ARG A 814 28.70 -15.91 -12.16
C ARG A 814 27.99 -16.33 -10.90
N ASP A 815 27.06 -15.49 -10.49
CA ASP A 815 26.17 -15.74 -9.38
C ASP A 815 24.83 -16.22 -9.93
N THR A 816 24.11 -17.02 -9.14
CA THR A 816 22.87 -17.63 -9.61
C THR A 816 21.81 -17.59 -8.51
N ILE A 817 20.57 -17.28 -8.86
CA ILE A 817 19.41 -17.58 -8.02
C ILE A 817 18.58 -18.64 -8.72
N THR A 818 18.42 -19.80 -8.08
CA THR A 818 17.51 -20.86 -8.50
C THR A 818 16.20 -20.75 -7.74
N ILE A 819 15.13 -20.39 -8.43
CA ILE A 819 13.77 -20.37 -7.89
C ILE A 819 13.15 -21.75 -8.10
N ASP A 820 13.26 -22.60 -7.08
CA ASP A 820 12.82 -23.99 -7.16
C ASP A 820 11.30 -24.12 -7.06
N GLY A 821 10.75 -25.10 -7.77
CA GLY A 821 9.32 -25.41 -7.77
C GLY A 821 8.39 -24.45 -8.51
N TRP A 822 8.92 -23.52 -9.32
CA TRP A 822 8.15 -22.51 -10.07
C TRP A 822 6.93 -23.07 -10.82
N TYR A 823 7.09 -24.22 -11.48
CA TYR A 823 6.02 -24.83 -12.30
C TYR A 823 5.14 -25.84 -11.55
N TYR A 824 5.25 -25.95 -10.22
CA TYR A 824 4.26 -26.66 -9.42
C TYR A 824 3.02 -25.79 -9.19
N ALA A 825 1.85 -26.43 -9.10
CA ALA A 825 0.57 -25.72 -8.92
C ALA A 825 0.64 -24.81 -7.68
N HIS A 826 0.29 -23.52 -7.85
CA HIS A 826 0.25 -22.48 -6.82
C HIS A 826 1.59 -21.90 -6.35
N MET A 827 2.65 -21.91 -7.18
CA MET A 827 3.99 -21.38 -6.82
C MET A 827 4.50 -20.21 -7.69
N GLN A 828 3.72 -19.74 -8.67
CA GLN A 828 4.08 -18.65 -9.59
C GLN A 828 3.78 -17.26 -9.00
N HIS A 829 4.40 -16.94 -7.87
CA HIS A 829 4.04 -15.77 -7.06
C HIS A 829 5.20 -14.83 -6.71
N LEU A 830 6.43 -15.17 -7.14
CA LEU A 830 7.62 -14.37 -6.91
C LEU A 830 7.81 -13.35 -8.03
N LYS A 831 8.01 -12.08 -7.66
CA LYS A 831 8.49 -11.02 -8.55
C LYS A 831 9.96 -10.72 -8.25
N VAL A 832 10.69 -10.16 -9.21
CA VAL A 832 12.08 -9.70 -9.01
C VAL A 832 12.11 -8.17 -9.12
N LYS A 833 12.78 -7.49 -8.20
CA LYS A 833 12.92 -6.03 -8.16
C LYS A 833 14.37 -5.60 -8.14
N PHE A 834 14.66 -4.55 -8.89
CA PHE A 834 15.97 -3.94 -8.99
C PHE A 834 16.00 -2.58 -8.28
N VAL A 835 17.21 -2.10 -7.94
CA VAL A 835 17.41 -0.80 -7.25
C VAL A 835 16.85 0.38 -8.05
N ASP A 836 16.85 0.31 -9.38
CA ASP A 836 16.31 1.37 -10.25
C ASP A 836 14.77 1.42 -10.29
N GLY A 837 14.10 0.50 -9.58
CA GLY A 837 12.65 0.38 -9.51
C GLY A 837 12.03 -0.48 -10.62
N THR A 838 12.85 -1.11 -11.48
CA THR A 838 12.39 -2.13 -12.44
C THR A 838 11.86 -3.34 -11.68
N ILE A 839 10.72 -3.88 -12.13
CA ILE A 839 10.09 -5.08 -11.56
C ILE A 839 9.81 -6.07 -12.69
N TRP A 840 10.29 -7.31 -12.53
CA TRP A 840 9.92 -8.45 -13.36
C TRP A 840 8.79 -9.21 -12.67
N SER A 841 7.62 -9.23 -13.31
CA SER A 841 6.43 -9.93 -12.80
C SER A 841 6.57 -11.46 -12.94
N PRO A 842 5.76 -12.25 -12.21
CA PRO A 842 5.71 -13.69 -12.43
C PRO A 842 5.42 -14.07 -13.89
N ASP A 843 4.54 -13.33 -14.56
CA ASP A 843 4.23 -13.55 -15.98
C ASP A 843 5.44 -13.26 -16.87
N TYR A 844 6.20 -12.19 -16.57
CA TYR A 844 7.42 -11.85 -17.31
C TYR A 844 8.49 -12.95 -17.14
N LEU A 845 8.71 -13.40 -15.90
CA LEU A 845 9.67 -14.47 -15.59
C LEU A 845 9.29 -15.78 -16.30
N THR A 846 8.00 -16.11 -16.35
CA THR A 846 7.48 -17.31 -17.01
C THR A 846 7.56 -17.23 -18.54
N THR A 847 7.34 -16.06 -19.12
CA THR A 847 7.38 -15.86 -20.58
C THR A 847 8.82 -15.83 -21.08
N CYS A 848 9.69 -15.09 -20.40
CA CYS A 848 11.09 -14.95 -20.81
C CYS A 848 11.92 -16.21 -20.58
N SER A 849 11.48 -17.13 -19.72
CA SER A 849 12.12 -18.44 -19.57
C SER A 849 11.82 -19.42 -20.72
N LEU A 850 10.94 -19.05 -21.66
CA LEU A 850 10.49 -19.87 -22.81
C LEU A 850 10.94 -19.31 -24.17
N ILE A 851 11.84 -18.31 -24.16
CA ILE A 851 12.50 -17.76 -25.34
C ILE A 851 13.97 -18.13 -25.20
N GLY A 852 14.50 -18.89 -26.15
CA GLY A 852 15.91 -19.25 -26.18
C GLY A 852 16.79 -18.04 -26.49
N THR A 853 18.09 -18.27 -26.32
CA THR A 853 19.15 -17.28 -26.38
C THR A 853 19.80 -17.31 -27.76
N CYS A 854 21.04 -16.85 -27.87
CA CYS A 854 21.82 -16.95 -29.10
C CYS A 854 22.80 -18.14 -29.08
N GLY A 855 22.57 -19.11 -28.21
CA GLY A 855 23.35 -20.34 -28.14
C GLY A 855 22.45 -21.52 -27.81
N ASN A 856 23.01 -22.73 -27.91
CA ASN A 856 22.26 -23.98 -27.80
C ASN A 856 21.49 -24.12 -26.48
N ASP A 857 20.17 -24.17 -26.57
CA ASP A 857 19.24 -24.17 -25.45
C ASP A 857 18.45 -25.49 -25.30
N GLN A 858 17.92 -25.73 -24.10
CA GLN A 858 16.98 -26.81 -23.82
C GLN A 858 15.67 -26.24 -23.33
N LEU A 859 14.65 -26.26 -24.18
CA LEU A 859 13.34 -25.65 -23.94
C LEU A 859 12.27 -26.73 -23.77
N PHE A 860 11.40 -26.55 -22.78
CA PHE A 860 10.32 -27.50 -22.50
C PHE A 860 9.01 -26.76 -22.22
N LEU A 861 7.98 -27.06 -23.00
CA LEU A 861 6.64 -26.55 -22.74
C LEU A 861 5.92 -27.51 -21.78
N TRP A 862 5.37 -26.96 -20.68
CA TRP A 862 4.48 -27.67 -19.76
C TRP A 862 3.00 -27.40 -20.08
N TYR A 863 2.09 -28.25 -19.57
CA TYR A 863 0.64 -28.17 -19.76
C TYR A 863 0.09 -26.73 -19.62
N GLY A 864 -0.55 -26.22 -20.69
CA GLY A 864 -1.17 -24.89 -20.72
C GLY A 864 -0.34 -23.79 -21.36
N GLN A 865 0.92 -24.08 -21.74
CA GLN A 865 1.74 -23.20 -22.57
C GLN A 865 1.48 -23.51 -24.06
N HIS A 866 1.38 -22.46 -24.88
CA HIS A 866 1.02 -22.55 -26.31
C HIS A 866 2.09 -21.95 -27.24
N PHE A 867 3.24 -21.50 -26.72
CA PHE A 867 4.29 -20.84 -27.50
C PHE A 867 5.69 -21.15 -26.95
N VAL A 868 6.66 -21.34 -27.85
CA VAL A 868 8.11 -21.40 -27.58
C VAL A 868 8.88 -20.93 -28.82
N ASP A 869 10.05 -20.33 -28.60
CA ASP A 869 10.97 -19.88 -29.65
C ASP A 869 12.40 -20.22 -29.22
N GLY A 870 13.14 -21.00 -30.02
CA GLY A 870 14.52 -21.43 -29.74
C GLY A 870 15.56 -20.32 -29.93
N GLY A 871 15.33 -19.37 -30.83
CA GLY A 871 16.27 -18.27 -31.06
C GLY A 871 17.42 -18.65 -32.00
N ASP A 872 18.68 -18.37 -31.63
CA ASP A 872 19.84 -18.83 -32.41
C ASP A 872 20.58 -19.92 -31.60
N GLY A 873 21.15 -20.93 -32.26
CA GLY A 873 21.84 -22.05 -31.61
C GLY A 873 21.26 -23.39 -32.05
N ASP A 874 21.94 -24.51 -31.74
CA ASP A 874 21.35 -25.84 -31.96
C ASP A 874 20.51 -26.22 -30.75
N ASP A 875 19.20 -26.04 -30.83
CA ASP A 875 18.28 -26.13 -29.68
C ASP A 875 17.61 -27.49 -29.52
N GLN A 876 17.20 -27.81 -28.30
CA GLN A 876 16.37 -28.98 -28.00
C GLN A 876 15.04 -28.55 -27.42
N ILE A 877 13.97 -28.66 -28.22
CA ILE A 877 12.63 -28.22 -27.84
C ILE A 877 11.74 -29.44 -27.62
N THR A 878 11.10 -29.55 -26.46
CA THR A 878 10.12 -30.61 -26.17
C THR A 878 8.78 -30.02 -25.75
N SER A 879 7.73 -30.33 -26.50
CA SER A 879 6.36 -29.97 -26.16
C SER A 879 5.55 -31.18 -25.71
N ASN A 880 4.87 -31.05 -24.57
CA ASN A 880 3.83 -31.98 -24.14
C ASN A 880 2.41 -31.40 -24.29
N SER A 881 2.29 -30.22 -24.90
CA SER A 881 1.04 -29.50 -25.12
C SER A 881 0.38 -29.95 -26.43
N CYS A 882 -0.95 -29.93 -26.48
CA CYS A 882 -1.71 -30.00 -27.73
C CYS A 882 -1.87 -28.57 -28.26
N ASP A 883 -1.72 -28.35 -29.56
CA ASP A 883 -1.86 -27.06 -30.25
C ASP A 883 -0.83 -26.00 -29.82
N ALA A 884 0.44 -26.37 -29.63
CA ALA A 884 1.50 -25.37 -29.43
C ALA A 884 1.97 -24.76 -30.76
N LEU A 885 2.50 -23.55 -30.69
CA LEU A 885 3.25 -22.88 -31.75
C LEU A 885 4.74 -22.92 -31.38
N ILE A 886 5.55 -23.61 -32.18
CA ILE A 886 6.96 -23.88 -31.89
C ILE A 886 7.82 -23.30 -33.02
N TYR A 887 8.79 -22.47 -32.67
CA TYR A 887 9.86 -22.02 -33.57
C TYR A 887 11.20 -22.59 -33.10
N GLY A 888 11.92 -23.31 -33.96
CA GLY A 888 13.31 -23.73 -33.71
C GLY A 888 14.23 -22.53 -33.77
N GLY A 889 14.28 -21.85 -34.92
CA GLY A 889 15.03 -20.61 -35.06
C GLY A 889 16.22 -20.78 -35.99
N ASN A 890 17.39 -20.23 -35.68
CA ASN A 890 18.60 -20.43 -36.48
C ASN A 890 19.51 -21.47 -35.81
N GLY A 891 19.93 -22.51 -36.51
CA GLY A 891 20.80 -23.58 -36.01
C GLY A 891 20.19 -24.93 -36.33
N ASN A 892 20.86 -26.02 -35.94
CA ASN A 892 20.38 -27.36 -36.22
C ASN A 892 19.56 -27.88 -35.03
N ASP A 893 18.25 -27.66 -35.06
CA ASP A 893 17.37 -27.85 -33.92
C ASP A 893 16.84 -29.29 -33.82
N THR A 894 16.55 -29.74 -32.60
CA THR A 894 15.88 -31.01 -32.33
C THR A 894 14.54 -30.73 -31.64
N ILE A 895 13.43 -30.91 -32.36
CA ILE A 895 12.09 -30.52 -31.92
C ILE A 895 11.19 -31.74 -31.75
N TYR A 896 10.69 -31.96 -30.53
CA TYR A 896 9.63 -32.93 -30.22
C TYR A 896 8.30 -32.19 -30.06
N GLY A 897 7.56 -32.04 -31.16
CA GLY A 897 6.42 -31.12 -31.27
C GLY A 897 5.09 -31.64 -30.72
N GLY A 898 4.86 -32.96 -30.68
CA GLY A 898 3.59 -33.53 -30.23
C GLY A 898 2.46 -33.42 -31.26
N ASP A 899 1.41 -32.64 -30.97
CA ASP A 899 0.31 -32.28 -31.89
C ASP A 899 0.30 -30.75 -32.02
N SER A 900 1.31 -30.21 -32.70
CA SER A 900 1.62 -28.77 -32.70
C SER A 900 1.89 -28.24 -34.10
N THR A 901 1.90 -26.91 -34.22
CA THR A 901 2.45 -26.21 -35.39
C THR A 901 3.93 -25.96 -35.14
N VAL A 902 4.80 -26.52 -35.98
CA VAL A 902 6.26 -26.44 -35.83
C VAL A 902 6.86 -25.74 -37.05
N PHE A 903 7.76 -24.79 -36.78
CA PHE A 903 8.66 -24.17 -37.75
C PHE A 903 10.08 -24.54 -37.31
N GLY A 904 10.83 -25.26 -38.16
CA GLY A 904 12.22 -25.62 -37.93
C GLY A 904 13.08 -24.36 -37.92
N GLY A 905 13.10 -23.67 -39.05
CA GLY A 905 13.77 -22.38 -39.19
C GLY A 905 14.96 -22.49 -40.14
N ALA A 906 16.13 -21.99 -39.77
CA ALA A 906 17.30 -22.06 -40.63
C ALA A 906 18.37 -22.99 -40.05
N GLY A 907 18.69 -24.08 -40.72
CA GLY A 907 19.66 -25.09 -40.31
C GLY A 907 19.16 -26.49 -40.63
N ASP A 908 19.99 -27.51 -40.45
CA ASP A 908 19.57 -28.89 -40.70
C ASP A 908 18.82 -29.44 -39.46
N ASP A 909 17.49 -29.33 -39.45
CA ASP A 909 16.66 -29.61 -38.28
C ASP A 909 16.21 -31.07 -38.17
N THR A 910 15.94 -31.53 -36.96
CA THR A 910 15.36 -32.85 -36.66
C THR A 910 14.04 -32.67 -35.92
N ILE A 911 12.93 -32.87 -36.62
CA ILE A 911 11.58 -32.63 -36.11
C ILE A 911 10.84 -33.96 -35.93
N ASP A 912 10.36 -34.26 -34.72
CA ASP A 912 9.52 -35.43 -34.41
C ASP A 912 8.13 -34.99 -33.96
N ASN A 913 7.15 -35.09 -34.87
CA ASN A 913 5.78 -34.69 -34.66
C ASN A 913 4.86 -35.93 -34.49
N THR A 914 4.80 -36.45 -33.26
CA THR A 914 4.28 -37.79 -32.93
C THR A 914 2.75 -37.93 -32.88
N ALA A 915 1.97 -36.85 -32.95
CA ALA A 915 0.51 -36.88 -32.79
C ALA A 915 -0.31 -36.16 -33.87
N GLY A 916 0.33 -35.58 -34.91
CA GLY A 916 -0.33 -34.85 -36.00
C GLY A 916 0.08 -33.38 -36.04
N GLY A 917 -0.44 -32.61 -36.99
CA GLY A 917 -0.24 -31.16 -37.02
C GLY A 917 0.38 -30.62 -38.32
N VAL A 918 0.91 -29.40 -38.24
CA VAL A 918 1.51 -28.67 -39.36
C VAL A 918 2.99 -28.49 -39.09
N VAL A 919 3.86 -28.92 -40.00
CA VAL A 919 5.32 -28.82 -39.87
C VAL A 919 5.89 -28.12 -41.08
N TYR A 920 6.74 -27.14 -40.84
CA TYR A 920 7.61 -26.51 -41.81
C TYR A 920 9.05 -26.80 -41.37
N GLY A 921 9.87 -27.43 -42.22
CA GLY A 921 11.31 -27.54 -42.00
C GLY A 921 12.01 -26.20 -42.19
N ASP A 922 11.56 -25.46 -43.23
CA ASP A 922 12.07 -24.15 -43.65
C ASP A 922 13.44 -24.24 -44.38
N ASP A 923 14.49 -23.54 -43.97
CA ASP A 923 15.77 -23.50 -44.70
C ASP A 923 16.76 -24.53 -44.14
N GLY A 924 17.11 -25.59 -44.86
CA GLY A 924 18.09 -26.58 -44.43
C GLY A 924 17.83 -27.98 -44.99
N ASN A 925 18.68 -28.96 -44.65
CA ASN A 925 18.39 -30.36 -44.97
C ASN A 925 17.73 -31.02 -43.76
N ASP A 926 16.41 -30.95 -43.71
CA ASP A 926 15.65 -31.31 -42.52
C ASP A 926 15.30 -32.79 -42.47
N THR A 927 15.22 -33.33 -41.26
CA THR A 927 14.71 -34.68 -41.00
C THR A 927 13.40 -34.58 -40.23
N ILE A 928 12.29 -34.72 -40.95
CA ILE A 928 10.94 -34.61 -40.40
C ILE A 928 10.33 -36.00 -40.23
N THR A 929 10.04 -36.35 -38.99
CA THR A 929 9.38 -37.60 -38.61
C THR A 929 7.94 -37.31 -38.19
N PHE A 930 6.96 -37.95 -38.84
CA PHE A 930 5.53 -37.69 -38.58
C PHE A 930 4.73 -38.93 -38.16
N SER A 931 3.56 -38.69 -37.55
CA SER A 931 2.72 -39.72 -36.94
C SER A 931 1.90 -40.55 -37.93
N SER A 932 1.70 -41.83 -37.60
CA SER A 932 0.72 -42.71 -38.25
C SER A 932 -0.68 -42.67 -37.60
N ARG A 933 -0.92 -41.74 -36.67
CA ARG A 933 -2.13 -41.67 -35.81
C ARG A 933 -3.02 -40.46 -36.07
N ALA A 934 -2.62 -39.56 -36.96
CA ALA A 934 -3.35 -38.36 -37.32
C ALA A 934 -2.93 -37.88 -38.72
N ASN A 935 -3.72 -37.00 -39.32
CA ASN A 935 -3.34 -36.34 -40.56
C ASN A 935 -2.22 -35.33 -40.28
N SER A 936 -1.19 -35.33 -41.13
CA SER A 936 -0.10 -34.37 -41.06
C SER A 936 -0.05 -33.51 -42.32
N SER A 937 0.28 -32.22 -42.17
CA SER A 937 0.62 -31.31 -43.27
C SER A 937 2.08 -30.92 -43.10
N ILE A 938 2.93 -31.32 -44.05
CA ILE A 938 4.38 -31.17 -43.93
C ILE A 938 4.94 -30.51 -45.17
N GLU A 939 5.77 -29.52 -44.97
CA GLU A 939 6.59 -28.86 -45.98
C GLU A 939 8.06 -28.92 -45.51
N GLY A 940 8.93 -29.56 -46.30
CA GLY A 940 10.37 -29.61 -46.02
C GLY A 940 10.97 -28.21 -46.10
N GLY A 941 10.93 -27.60 -47.28
CA GLY A 941 11.33 -26.21 -47.48
C GLY A 941 12.50 -26.11 -48.44
N ASN A 942 13.54 -25.33 -48.15
CA ASN A 942 14.72 -25.21 -49.00
C ASN A 942 15.84 -26.14 -48.52
N GLY A 943 16.18 -27.17 -49.28
CA GLY A 943 17.31 -28.05 -49.00
C GLY A 943 16.99 -29.47 -49.45
N ASN A 944 17.75 -30.47 -48.99
CA ASN A 944 17.47 -31.87 -49.35
C ASN A 944 16.88 -32.57 -48.13
N ASP A 945 15.55 -32.58 -48.05
CA ASP A 945 14.82 -32.98 -46.87
C ASP A 945 14.51 -34.47 -46.84
N LEU A 946 14.42 -35.03 -45.64
CA LEU A 946 13.95 -36.38 -45.37
C LEU A 946 12.64 -36.31 -44.59
N ILE A 947 11.53 -36.52 -45.28
CA ILE A 947 10.20 -36.63 -44.67
C ILE A 947 9.87 -38.11 -44.54
N GLN A 948 9.71 -38.61 -43.31
CA GLN A 948 9.46 -40.03 -43.07
C GLN A 948 8.43 -40.28 -41.95
N MET A 949 7.67 -41.36 -42.08
CA MET A 949 6.78 -41.78 -41.00
C MET A 949 7.56 -42.39 -39.82
N GLY A 950 7.26 -41.94 -38.60
CA GLY A 950 7.85 -42.41 -37.34
C GLY A 950 7.36 -43.78 -36.85
N HIS A 951 7.86 -44.21 -35.67
CA HIS A 951 7.67 -45.56 -35.13
C HIS A 951 6.21 -46.06 -35.10
N ARG A 952 6.05 -47.31 -35.57
CA ARG A 952 4.84 -48.13 -35.74
C ARG A 952 4.03 -48.32 -34.46
N TYR A 953 3.08 -47.41 -34.19
CA TYR A 953 2.05 -47.65 -33.20
C TYR A 953 0.78 -48.23 -33.84
N TRP A 954 0.17 -49.22 -33.16
CA TRP A 954 -1.04 -49.92 -33.58
C TRP A 954 -2.22 -48.94 -33.75
N SER A 955 -2.41 -48.46 -34.99
CA SER A 955 -3.45 -47.53 -35.37
C SER A 955 -4.35 -48.22 -36.39
N THR A 956 -5.64 -48.29 -36.09
CA THR A 956 -6.68 -48.79 -37.00
C THR A 956 -7.28 -47.68 -37.87
N GLY A 957 -6.75 -46.46 -37.80
CA GLY A 957 -7.24 -45.29 -38.52
C GLY A 957 -6.56 -45.13 -39.88
N GLN A 958 -7.35 -44.86 -40.92
CA GLN A 958 -6.85 -44.38 -42.21
C GLN A 958 -6.71 -42.86 -42.10
N PHE A 959 -5.47 -42.38 -42.12
CA PHE A 959 -5.16 -40.95 -42.14
C PHE A 959 -4.65 -40.56 -43.53
N SER A 960 -4.80 -39.31 -43.91
CA SER A 960 -4.34 -38.76 -45.17
C SER A 960 -3.38 -37.61 -44.89
N ASN A 961 -2.16 -37.72 -45.39
CA ASN A 961 -1.13 -36.71 -45.20
C ASN A 961 -0.99 -35.84 -46.45
N THR A 962 -0.59 -34.58 -46.25
CA THR A 962 -0.15 -33.69 -47.33
C THR A 962 1.34 -33.46 -47.13
N LEU A 963 2.15 -33.86 -48.10
CA LEU A 963 3.60 -33.90 -48.01
C LEU A 963 4.18 -33.11 -49.19
N ASN A 964 4.98 -32.10 -48.89
CA ASN A 964 5.72 -31.31 -49.86
C ASN A 964 7.21 -31.36 -49.49
N GLY A 965 8.06 -31.78 -50.43
CA GLY A 965 9.51 -31.72 -50.22
C GLY A 965 9.97 -30.27 -50.15
N GLY A 966 9.52 -29.46 -51.10
CA GLY A 966 9.99 -28.09 -51.24
C GLY A 966 11.08 -28.01 -52.31
N ALA A 967 12.01 -27.07 -52.19
CA ALA A 967 13.08 -26.86 -53.14
C ALA A 967 14.36 -27.61 -52.75
N GLY A 968 14.72 -28.64 -53.52
CA GLY A 968 16.05 -29.25 -53.49
C GLY A 968 16.05 -30.65 -54.05
N ASN A 969 16.45 -31.67 -53.29
CA ASN A 969 16.32 -33.06 -53.77
C ASN A 969 15.84 -33.90 -52.60
N ASP A 970 14.54 -33.97 -52.45
CA ASP A 970 13.92 -34.42 -51.23
C ASP A 970 13.62 -35.91 -51.28
N ARG A 971 13.48 -36.51 -50.10
CA ARG A 971 13.09 -37.90 -49.97
C ARG A 971 11.90 -38.03 -49.04
N ILE A 972 10.77 -38.44 -49.62
CA ILE A 972 9.53 -38.69 -48.90
C ILE A 972 9.32 -40.19 -48.75
N LYS A 973 9.15 -40.67 -47.51
CA LYS A 973 8.85 -42.06 -47.16
C LYS A 973 7.54 -42.13 -46.38
N SER A 974 6.46 -42.43 -47.09
CA SER A 974 5.08 -42.51 -46.58
C SER A 974 4.64 -43.95 -46.35
N GLY A 975 3.52 -44.16 -45.65
CA GLY A 975 3.01 -45.48 -45.30
C GLY A 975 1.74 -45.84 -46.09
N ALA A 976 1.01 -46.87 -45.64
CA ALA A 976 -0.17 -47.42 -46.34
C ALA A 976 -1.45 -46.55 -46.23
N SER A 977 -1.28 -45.23 -46.07
CA SER A 977 -2.32 -44.19 -45.98
C SER A 977 -2.71 -43.69 -47.38
N ALA A 978 -3.74 -42.84 -47.49
CA ALA A 978 -4.07 -42.17 -48.74
C ALA A 978 -3.45 -40.78 -48.74
N ASP A 979 -2.24 -40.67 -49.25
CA ASP A 979 -1.37 -39.52 -49.12
C ASP A 979 -1.37 -38.63 -50.37
N THR A 980 -1.09 -37.34 -50.16
CA THR A 980 -1.01 -36.31 -51.19
C THR A 980 0.40 -35.75 -51.22
N TYR A 981 1.13 -36.02 -52.29
CA TYR A 981 2.44 -35.44 -52.56
C TYR A 981 2.28 -34.21 -53.44
N LEU A 982 2.77 -33.07 -52.98
CA LEU A 982 2.80 -31.85 -53.78
C LEU A 982 4.14 -31.78 -54.51
N PHE A 983 4.11 -31.38 -55.78
CA PHE A 983 5.31 -31.18 -56.57
C PHE A 983 5.17 -29.95 -57.47
N ASN A 984 6.10 -29.02 -57.35
CA ASN A 984 6.13 -27.75 -58.03
C ASN A 984 7.37 -27.64 -58.93
N ARG A 985 7.35 -26.62 -59.81
CA ARG A 985 8.53 -26.30 -60.61
C ARG A 985 9.57 -25.62 -59.73
N GLY A 986 10.80 -26.12 -59.76
CA GLY A 986 11.88 -25.67 -58.89
C GLY A 986 12.11 -26.57 -57.67
N ASP A 987 11.28 -27.59 -57.46
CA ASP A 987 11.41 -28.53 -56.34
C ASP A 987 12.64 -29.44 -56.49
N GLY A 988 13.19 -29.53 -57.70
CA GLY A 988 14.40 -30.30 -58.00
C GLY A 988 14.12 -31.79 -58.17
N ASN A 989 14.97 -32.70 -57.65
CA ASN A 989 14.87 -34.14 -57.93
C ASN A 989 14.42 -34.96 -56.72
N ASP A 990 13.11 -35.08 -56.57
CA ASP A 990 12.51 -35.72 -55.41
C ASP A 990 12.34 -37.22 -55.59
N ILE A 991 12.41 -37.94 -54.47
CA ILE A 991 12.21 -39.38 -54.42
C ILE A 991 11.08 -39.69 -53.44
N ILE A 992 9.99 -40.23 -53.97
CA ILE A 992 8.86 -40.73 -53.18
C ILE A 992 8.99 -42.24 -53.07
N ASN A 993 9.01 -42.75 -51.85
CA ASN A 993 8.84 -44.16 -51.55
C ASN A 993 7.53 -44.33 -50.79
N ASP A 994 6.54 -44.83 -51.50
CA ASP A 994 5.20 -45.10 -51.00
C ASP A 994 5.09 -46.56 -50.55
N TYR A 995 5.01 -46.79 -49.23
CA TYR A 995 4.94 -48.15 -48.69
C TYR A 995 3.48 -48.62 -48.60
N GLY A 996 2.98 -49.34 -49.62
CA GLY A 996 1.69 -50.01 -49.52
C GLY A 996 1.67 -51.16 -48.48
N ALA A 997 0.47 -51.53 -48.04
CA ALA A 997 0.17 -52.40 -46.88
C ALA A 997 0.93 -53.76 -46.79
N ASN A 998 1.63 -54.17 -47.86
CA ASN A 998 2.23 -55.49 -48.01
C ASN A 998 3.74 -55.54 -47.78
N ASP A 999 4.44 -54.40 -47.69
CA ASP A 999 5.88 -54.32 -47.40
C ASP A 999 6.19 -53.77 -46.01
N CYS A 1000 5.27 -53.99 -45.05
CA CYS A 1000 5.64 -53.88 -43.65
C CYS A 1000 6.23 -55.20 -43.18
N ASP A 1001 7.39 -55.14 -42.53
CA ASP A 1001 7.96 -56.19 -41.65
C ASP A 1001 7.05 -56.49 -40.42
N ALA A 1002 5.73 -56.30 -40.56
CA ALA A 1002 4.66 -56.52 -39.60
C ALA A 1002 3.52 -57.41 -40.16
N LEU A 1003 3.65 -58.02 -41.34
CA LEU A 1003 2.68 -59.00 -41.86
C LEU A 1003 2.89 -60.45 -41.38
N SER A 1004 3.61 -60.68 -40.28
CA SER A 1004 3.72 -62.03 -39.69
C SER A 1004 2.76 -62.29 -38.52
N TYR A 1005 2.05 -61.28 -38.00
CA TYR A 1005 1.33 -61.45 -36.72
C TYR A 1005 -0.20 -61.29 -36.76
N TYR A 1006 -0.80 -60.48 -37.65
CA TYR A 1006 -2.27 -60.42 -37.80
C TYR A 1006 -2.71 -60.18 -39.25
N GLY A 1007 -3.71 -60.93 -39.70
CA GLY A 1007 -4.13 -60.99 -41.11
C GLY A 1007 -4.60 -59.64 -41.69
N ALA A 1008 -4.25 -59.43 -42.96
CA ALA A 1008 -4.45 -58.22 -43.77
C ALA A 1008 -5.91 -57.85 -44.11
N SER A 1009 -6.89 -58.15 -43.25
CA SER A 1009 -8.33 -58.00 -43.57
C SER A 1009 -9.09 -56.91 -42.80
N ASP A 1010 -8.46 -56.24 -41.83
CA ASP A 1010 -9.11 -55.18 -41.01
C ASP A 1010 -8.72 -53.75 -41.39
N TYR A 1011 -7.76 -53.56 -42.31
CA TYR A 1011 -7.47 -52.27 -42.89
C TYR A 1011 -8.43 -52.06 -44.06
N GLY A 1012 -9.29 -51.03 -43.99
CA GLY A 1012 -10.11 -50.62 -45.11
C GLY A 1012 -9.27 -50.48 -46.38
N ALA A 1013 -9.88 -50.63 -47.56
CA ALA A 1013 -9.14 -50.47 -48.82
C ALA A 1013 -8.32 -49.16 -48.77
N PRO A 1014 -7.01 -49.20 -49.08
CA PRO A 1014 -6.21 -47.99 -49.13
C PRO A 1014 -6.91 -46.99 -50.05
N GLY A 1015 -7.06 -45.75 -49.58
CA GLY A 1015 -7.50 -44.67 -50.47
C GLY A 1015 -6.41 -44.44 -51.52
N ALA A 1016 -6.75 -43.75 -52.61
CA ALA A 1016 -5.81 -43.53 -53.70
C ALA A 1016 -4.77 -42.46 -53.32
N ASP A 1017 -3.50 -42.83 -53.35
CA ASP A 1017 -2.38 -41.90 -53.25
C ASP A 1017 -2.36 -40.98 -54.47
N GLN A 1018 -1.91 -39.75 -54.28
CA GLN A 1018 -1.88 -38.77 -55.35
C GLN A 1018 -0.64 -37.89 -55.36
N ILE A 1019 -0.06 -37.70 -56.54
CA ILE A 1019 0.87 -36.60 -56.81
C ILE A 1019 0.06 -35.46 -57.44
N VAL A 1020 0.14 -34.28 -56.85
CA VAL A 1020 -0.52 -33.06 -57.32
C VAL A 1020 0.53 -32.08 -57.81
N PHE A 1021 0.51 -31.83 -59.11
CA PHE A 1021 1.41 -30.88 -59.77
C PHE A 1021 0.87 -29.45 -59.69
N SER A 1022 1.79 -28.50 -59.51
CA SER A 1022 1.51 -27.07 -59.47
C SER A 1022 0.81 -26.53 -60.75
N PRO A 1023 0.13 -25.37 -60.68
CA PRO A 1023 -0.63 -24.84 -61.83
C PRO A 1023 0.15 -24.53 -63.11
N ASP A 1024 1.48 -24.43 -63.02
CA ASP A 1024 2.39 -24.17 -64.14
C ASP A 1024 3.01 -25.44 -64.74
N ILE A 1025 2.54 -26.62 -64.31
CA ILE A 1025 2.92 -27.92 -64.84
C ILE A 1025 1.66 -28.56 -65.47
N ALA A 1026 1.53 -28.43 -66.78
CA ALA A 1026 0.47 -29.08 -67.55
C ALA A 1026 0.85 -30.53 -67.91
N PRO A 1027 -0.12 -31.41 -68.24
CA PRO A 1027 0.15 -32.79 -68.65
C PRO A 1027 1.14 -32.91 -69.82
N GLU A 1028 1.14 -31.97 -70.75
CA GLU A 1028 2.05 -31.94 -71.90
C GLU A 1028 3.50 -31.54 -71.52
N GLN A 1029 3.73 -31.15 -70.27
CA GLN A 1029 5.03 -30.80 -69.71
C GLN A 1029 5.60 -31.90 -68.82
N LEU A 1030 4.93 -33.05 -68.69
CA LEU A 1030 5.41 -34.19 -67.92
C LEU A 1030 5.97 -35.27 -68.85
N TRP A 1031 7.15 -35.80 -68.52
CA TRP A 1031 7.82 -36.86 -69.27
C TRP A 1031 8.03 -38.10 -68.40
N PHE A 1032 7.32 -39.19 -68.70
CA PHE A 1032 7.33 -40.41 -67.91
C PHE A 1032 8.36 -41.41 -68.45
N ARG A 1033 9.18 -41.99 -67.56
CA ARG A 1033 10.21 -42.97 -67.87
C ARG A 1033 10.18 -44.15 -66.90
N HIS A 1034 10.41 -45.34 -67.43
CA HIS A 1034 10.70 -46.53 -66.64
C HIS A 1034 12.23 -46.65 -66.52
N VAL A 1035 12.76 -46.49 -65.31
CA VAL A 1035 14.20 -46.57 -65.03
C VAL A 1035 14.49 -47.56 -63.89
N GLY A 1036 15.11 -48.69 -64.21
CA GLY A 1036 15.36 -49.75 -63.23
C GLY A 1036 14.05 -50.33 -62.71
N ASN A 1037 13.78 -50.21 -61.41
CA ASN A 1037 12.49 -50.59 -60.80
C ASN A 1037 11.60 -49.36 -60.52
N ASN A 1038 11.98 -48.17 -60.95
CA ASN A 1038 11.35 -46.92 -60.56
C ASN A 1038 10.56 -46.30 -61.73
N LEU A 1039 9.57 -45.46 -61.38
CA LEU A 1039 8.94 -44.53 -62.29
C LEU A 1039 9.57 -43.15 -62.09
N GLU A 1040 10.12 -42.57 -63.16
CA GLU A 1040 10.70 -41.23 -63.15
C GLU A 1040 9.83 -40.29 -63.99
N ILE A 1041 9.51 -39.13 -63.46
CA ILE A 1041 8.64 -38.13 -64.09
C ILE A 1041 9.40 -36.81 -64.15
N ASP A 1042 9.85 -36.42 -65.33
CA ASP A 1042 10.54 -35.15 -65.53
C ASP A 1042 9.57 -34.01 -65.87
N VAL A 1043 9.88 -32.81 -65.41
CA VAL A 1043 9.24 -31.59 -65.88
C VAL A 1043 10.00 -31.02 -67.08
N ILE A 1044 9.36 -31.07 -68.24
CA ILE A 1044 9.91 -30.63 -69.52
C ILE A 1044 10.31 -29.14 -69.44
N GLY A 1045 11.57 -28.89 -69.76
CA GLY A 1045 12.16 -27.55 -69.78
C GLY A 1045 12.91 -27.18 -68.51
N THR A 1046 12.82 -27.98 -67.43
CA THR A 1046 13.61 -27.81 -66.20
C THR A 1046 14.47 -29.04 -65.92
N ALA A 1047 15.19 -29.00 -64.79
CA ALA A 1047 15.92 -30.16 -64.27
C ALA A 1047 15.11 -30.87 -63.17
N ASP A 1048 13.85 -30.49 -62.96
CA ASP A 1048 13.02 -31.01 -61.89
C ASP A 1048 12.48 -32.38 -62.29
N SER A 1049 12.51 -33.34 -61.36
CA SER A 1049 11.97 -34.66 -61.53
C SER A 1049 11.39 -35.20 -60.23
N VAL A 1050 10.38 -36.05 -60.33
CA VAL A 1050 9.91 -36.87 -59.21
C VAL A 1050 10.07 -38.34 -59.57
N THR A 1051 10.75 -39.07 -58.70
CA THR A 1051 10.99 -40.51 -58.83
C THR A 1051 10.14 -41.26 -57.82
N VAL A 1052 9.21 -42.08 -58.29
CA VAL A 1052 8.50 -43.04 -57.45
C VAL A 1052 9.33 -44.33 -57.39
N GLU A 1053 9.92 -44.57 -56.23
CA GLU A 1053 10.82 -45.70 -55.97
C GLU A 1053 10.05 -47.02 -55.95
N ASN A 1054 10.61 -48.07 -56.56
CA ASN A 1054 10.04 -49.42 -56.58
C ASN A 1054 8.67 -49.58 -57.27
N TRP A 1055 8.21 -48.60 -58.04
CA TRP A 1055 6.99 -48.68 -58.86
C TRP A 1055 6.83 -50.05 -59.55
N TYR A 1056 7.87 -50.54 -60.21
CA TYR A 1056 7.83 -51.81 -60.96
C TYR A 1056 8.15 -53.06 -60.13
N ALA A 1057 8.42 -52.91 -58.83
CA ALA A 1057 8.58 -54.03 -57.90
C ALA A 1057 7.23 -54.63 -57.47
N GLY A 1058 6.16 -53.83 -57.47
CA GLY A 1058 4.80 -54.28 -57.17
C GLY A 1058 3.81 -53.12 -57.07
N SER A 1059 2.52 -53.41 -57.26
CA SER A 1059 1.46 -52.39 -57.24
C SER A 1059 1.22 -51.72 -55.88
N THR A 1060 1.95 -52.11 -54.83
CA THR A 1060 1.92 -51.45 -53.52
C THR A 1060 2.84 -50.24 -53.43
N TYR A 1061 3.69 -50.00 -54.43
CA TYR A 1061 4.55 -48.82 -54.52
C TYR A 1061 4.04 -47.83 -55.57
N HIS A 1062 2.82 -48.05 -56.05
CA HIS A 1062 2.20 -47.18 -57.04
C HIS A 1062 1.53 -46.01 -56.34
N ILE A 1063 1.72 -44.82 -56.89
CA ILE A 1063 0.81 -43.70 -56.68
C ILE A 1063 -0.39 -43.88 -57.62
N GLU A 1064 -1.61 -43.99 -57.09
CA GLU A 1064 -2.80 -44.28 -57.92
C GLU A 1064 -3.20 -43.13 -58.85
N GLN A 1065 -2.94 -41.88 -58.47
CA GLN A 1065 -3.43 -40.70 -59.19
C GLN A 1065 -2.34 -39.64 -59.39
N PHE A 1066 -2.22 -39.13 -60.61
CA PHE A 1066 -1.44 -37.95 -60.93
C PHE A 1066 -2.41 -36.84 -61.34
N LYS A 1067 -2.34 -35.69 -60.67
CA LYS A 1067 -3.29 -34.59 -60.88
C LYS A 1067 -2.56 -33.32 -61.27
N THR A 1068 -3.12 -32.61 -62.24
CA THR A 1068 -2.67 -31.26 -62.59
C THR A 1068 -3.73 -30.24 -62.19
N ALA A 1069 -3.35 -28.98 -62.01
CA ALA A 1069 -4.27 -27.96 -61.48
C ALA A 1069 -5.50 -27.68 -62.35
N ASP A 1070 -5.50 -28.06 -63.63
CA ASP A 1070 -6.67 -27.96 -64.51
C ASP A 1070 -7.75 -29.04 -64.24
N GLY A 1071 -7.49 -29.91 -63.26
CA GLY A 1071 -8.38 -30.97 -62.78
C GLY A 1071 -8.23 -32.29 -63.52
N LYS A 1072 -7.35 -32.38 -64.53
CA LYS A 1072 -7.09 -33.65 -65.22
C LYS A 1072 -6.37 -34.64 -64.32
N VAL A 1073 -6.81 -35.89 -64.39
CA VAL A 1073 -6.25 -37.01 -63.64
C VAL A 1073 -5.73 -38.09 -64.58
N LEU A 1074 -4.51 -38.54 -64.35
CA LEU A 1074 -3.95 -39.78 -64.91
C LEU A 1074 -3.94 -40.83 -63.80
N VAL A 1075 -4.50 -42.01 -64.07
CA VAL A 1075 -4.46 -43.13 -63.12
C VAL A 1075 -3.29 -44.06 -63.40
N ASP A 1076 -2.78 -44.73 -62.37
CA ASP A 1076 -1.62 -45.64 -62.43
C ASP A 1076 -1.67 -46.65 -63.60
N THR A 1077 -2.85 -47.26 -63.84
CA THR A 1077 -3.07 -48.24 -64.93
C THR A 1077 -2.86 -47.69 -66.34
N GLN A 1078 -2.75 -46.37 -66.50
CA GLN A 1078 -2.54 -45.69 -67.78
C GLN A 1078 -1.10 -45.17 -67.94
N VAL A 1079 -0.28 -45.15 -66.89
CA VAL A 1079 1.09 -44.61 -66.91
C VAL A 1079 1.95 -45.30 -67.97
N ASP A 1080 1.88 -46.63 -68.07
CA ASP A 1080 2.65 -47.39 -69.06
C ASP A 1080 2.28 -47.06 -70.51
N LEU A 1081 1.07 -46.56 -70.79
CA LEU A 1081 0.69 -46.09 -72.13
C LEU A 1081 1.44 -44.81 -72.51
N LEU A 1082 1.69 -43.92 -71.53
CA LEU A 1082 2.51 -42.72 -71.74
C LEU A 1082 3.97 -43.11 -71.94
N ILE A 1083 4.51 -44.00 -71.10
CA ILE A 1083 5.90 -44.48 -71.20
C ILE A 1083 6.15 -45.14 -72.55
N GLN A 1084 5.25 -46.02 -73.01
CA GLN A 1084 5.39 -46.66 -74.32
C GLN A 1084 5.39 -45.65 -75.48
N ALA A 1085 4.54 -44.62 -75.40
CA ALA A 1085 4.49 -43.56 -76.40
C ALA A 1085 5.75 -42.69 -76.39
N MET A 1086 6.27 -42.36 -75.20
CA MET A 1086 7.45 -41.53 -74.98
C MET A 1086 8.77 -42.26 -75.29
N ALA A 1087 8.83 -43.58 -75.08
CA ALA A 1087 10.04 -44.40 -75.30
C ALA A 1087 10.58 -44.38 -76.74
N SER A 1088 9.77 -44.00 -77.72
CA SER A 1088 10.18 -43.86 -79.12
C SER A 1088 10.96 -42.57 -79.40
N PHE A 1089 11.11 -41.71 -78.39
CA PHE A 1089 11.68 -40.37 -78.50
C PHE A 1089 12.74 -40.15 -77.42
N ASN A 1090 13.71 -39.28 -77.70
CA ASN A 1090 14.61 -38.78 -76.65
C ASN A 1090 13.89 -37.70 -75.83
N PRO A 1091 14.08 -37.65 -74.50
CA PRO A 1091 13.53 -36.58 -73.67
C PRO A 1091 13.90 -35.19 -74.23
N PRO A 1092 12.99 -34.20 -74.20
CA PRO A 1092 13.31 -32.84 -74.59
C PRO A 1092 14.51 -32.29 -73.78
N PRO A 1093 15.47 -31.59 -74.42
CA PRO A 1093 16.59 -31.01 -73.69
C PRO A 1093 16.13 -29.90 -72.73
N ALA A 1094 16.89 -29.70 -71.64
CA ALA A 1094 16.64 -28.64 -70.67
C ALA A 1094 16.50 -27.26 -71.34
N GLY A 1095 15.52 -26.46 -70.90
CA GLY A 1095 15.18 -25.16 -71.49
C GLY A 1095 14.13 -25.18 -72.61
N GLN A 1096 13.73 -26.36 -73.10
CA GLN A 1096 12.61 -26.49 -74.02
C GLN A 1096 11.32 -26.77 -73.25
N THR A 1097 10.46 -25.75 -73.07
CA THR A 1097 9.22 -25.84 -72.25
C THR A 1097 8.00 -26.38 -73.00
N VAL A 1098 8.13 -26.61 -74.31
CA VAL A 1098 7.06 -27.10 -75.19
C VAL A 1098 7.59 -28.24 -76.05
N LEU A 1099 6.84 -29.34 -76.11
CA LEU A 1099 7.18 -30.50 -76.94
C LEU A 1099 7.48 -30.09 -78.40
N PRO A 1100 8.53 -30.65 -79.05
CA PRO A 1100 8.77 -30.46 -80.48
C PRO A 1100 7.53 -30.81 -81.33
N PRO A 1101 7.27 -30.15 -82.47
CA PRO A 1101 6.07 -30.42 -83.29
C PRO A 1101 5.89 -31.90 -83.69
N ASN A 1102 6.98 -32.61 -84.00
CA ASN A 1102 6.95 -34.03 -84.32
C ASN A 1102 6.66 -34.93 -83.12
N TYR A 1103 6.89 -34.45 -81.89
CA TYR A 1103 6.53 -35.14 -80.65
C TYR A 1103 5.06 -34.86 -80.32
N GLN A 1104 4.61 -33.61 -80.51
CA GLN A 1104 3.23 -33.20 -80.32
C GLN A 1104 2.25 -34.03 -81.18
N GLU A 1105 2.56 -34.25 -82.46
CA GLU A 1105 1.72 -35.07 -83.35
C GLU A 1105 1.54 -36.51 -82.85
N ALA A 1106 2.54 -37.07 -82.16
CA ALA A 1106 2.51 -38.43 -81.65
C ALA A 1106 1.96 -38.54 -80.21
N LEU A 1107 2.28 -37.57 -79.35
CA LEU A 1107 2.02 -37.65 -77.90
C LEU A 1107 0.73 -36.95 -77.47
N ILE A 1108 0.31 -35.85 -78.10
CA ILE A 1108 -0.92 -35.12 -77.71
C ILE A 1108 -2.16 -36.02 -77.73
N PRO A 1109 -2.41 -36.86 -78.76
CA PRO A 1109 -3.57 -37.75 -78.77
C PRO A 1109 -3.53 -38.78 -77.62
N VAL A 1110 -2.35 -39.25 -77.25
CA VAL A 1110 -2.15 -40.22 -76.16
C VAL A 1110 -2.35 -39.54 -74.81
N LEU A 1111 -1.80 -38.33 -74.62
CA LEU A 1111 -2.00 -37.51 -73.42
C LEU A 1111 -3.49 -37.20 -73.22
N ALA A 1112 -4.19 -36.68 -74.22
CA ALA A 1112 -5.63 -36.38 -74.14
C ALA A 1112 -6.52 -37.63 -73.96
N ALA A 1113 -6.07 -38.80 -74.41
CA ALA A 1113 -6.79 -40.05 -74.23
C ALA A 1113 -6.71 -40.59 -72.79
N ASN A 1114 -5.60 -40.35 -72.09
CA ASN A 1114 -5.31 -40.92 -70.77
C ASN A 1114 -5.54 -39.94 -69.62
N TRP A 1115 -5.17 -38.67 -69.77
CA TRP A 1115 -5.52 -37.62 -68.82
C TRP A 1115 -7.01 -37.26 -68.96
N LYS A 1116 -7.81 -37.49 -67.91
CA LYS A 1116 -9.28 -37.33 -67.95
C LYS A 1116 -9.83 -36.30 -67.00
#